data_AF-A0A8T9BX85-F1
#
_entry.id   AF-A0A8T9BX85-F1
#
_cell.length_a   1.000
_cell.length_b   1.000
_cell.length_c   1.000
_cell.angle_alpha   90.00
_cell.angle_beta   90.00
_cell.angle_gamma   90.00
#
_symmetry.space_group_name_H-M   'P 1'
#
loop_
_entity.id
_entity.type
_entity.pdbx_description
1 polymer ?
#
loop_
_entity_poly.entity_id
_entity_poly.type
_entity_poly.pdbx_seq_one_letter_code
_entity_poly.pdbx_strand_id
1 'polypeptide(L)'
;MAVKQVVSKRSDLIQVHEHCPQRAYIELEVPQDLGVVLSIDFRVKSRDQGWADAKTGPSFTWFDASVDRPGGRANLRTLTVGNNDLANPEFQEHQWRWDSQSGLRYQNWLQALRSGDIIRLIPKVTYIAWVNIVQEASITLDYEPLDESSFLSLSTINTSVNGEHYASDIRHSYRKIRLLVLQPGNFEDPVRGYLRDADLSADSDPSVEFIALSYCWGDPLDRMEILIQSASHQSAAFVERPFSVTRNAGTALRRIRNKLESTNVWIDAVCVNQDDDKERAQQVSIMGIIYSQATAVHVWLGEDGNRGVETALRVIHDIYGFNCGECIGGDQCRCPGTTHSFNRAESEAATGTNPSFRSMYEIFTLHVKNFTSELINLCGGYNNVQLSEMLSVLFESPWFTRVWVVQEVLFSSNAFVRCNGEIIPWKEIVTINEWLLDSRYLVQQPHIKFQTMMVPIWKGLNKVQENRNRILGSNAPQDSVVAEASTLPGILDVFLDALDLKATDPRDRLYALLSFASETNVPESLDKLIKPDYNKPVGHVFADFTRWWIREHRSLAILSAIHCQRTRTWQRTSCQSIVNTNESRIQPSNQPSWAVSIEGRSRWAAANLEAQFDFKATGDTIPSEELLDCADPSTLRLRGIKVSNLKTLGHVPIQHIYPYRDDDVFRGDGVSGVYDRIFDPCGFSAFWSQGTIGTKGDPNLDQARRSYQDHISAHWNYFPGEKLRALLPLGDKSYEYYDTDELPTCLDPNFFVASNGLFGLCPSTAKEGDDIVLLYGGNVPYLLRPSGVNTFKLVGECFVEGIMKGEYLEHITETGQKSEVFCLI
;
A
#
# COMPACT_ATOMS: atom_id res chain seq x y z
N MET A 1 42.12 -18.06 -0.67
CA MET A 1 40.84 -17.81 -1.34
C MET A 1 40.94 -16.45 -2.02
N ALA A 2 40.51 -16.33 -3.28
CA ALA A 2 40.66 -15.10 -4.06
C ALA A 2 39.48 -14.17 -3.79
N VAL A 3 39.72 -13.03 -3.15
CA VAL A 3 38.70 -11.99 -2.96
C VAL A 3 38.41 -11.33 -4.31
N LYS A 4 37.13 -11.25 -4.68
CA LYS A 4 36.66 -10.52 -5.85
C LYS A 4 35.94 -9.24 -5.42
N GLN A 5 35.95 -8.24 -6.31
CA GLN A 5 35.33 -6.95 -6.08
C GLN A 5 34.42 -6.58 -7.27
N VAL A 6 33.25 -6.04 -6.97
CA VAL A 6 32.32 -5.46 -7.96
C VAL A 6 31.99 -4.03 -7.56
N VAL A 7 31.97 -3.13 -8.54
CA VAL A 7 31.74 -1.71 -8.34
C VAL A 7 30.67 -1.22 -9.31
N SER A 8 29.76 -0.41 -8.81
CA SER A 8 28.84 0.40 -9.61
C SER A 8 29.11 1.87 -9.27
N LYS A 9 29.20 2.74 -10.30
CA LYS A 9 29.36 4.20 -10.13
C LYS A 9 28.35 4.97 -11.00
N ARG A 10 27.84 6.08 -10.49
CA ARG A 10 26.98 7.04 -11.19
C ARG A 10 27.43 8.47 -10.88
N SER A 11 27.36 9.37 -11.88
CA SER A 11 27.88 10.74 -11.79
C SER A 11 27.00 11.75 -12.54
N ASP A 12 25.74 11.84 -12.14
CA ASP A 12 24.78 12.84 -12.61
C ASP A 12 24.19 13.60 -11.42
N LEU A 13 24.03 14.91 -11.58
CA LEU A 13 23.42 15.77 -10.57
C LEU A 13 21.93 15.46 -10.48
N ILE A 14 21.49 15.00 -9.32
CA ILE A 14 20.08 14.78 -9.02
C ILE A 14 19.64 15.58 -7.80
N GLN A 15 18.38 15.98 -7.83
CA GLN A 15 17.70 16.62 -6.71
C GLN A 15 16.56 15.70 -6.29
N VAL A 16 16.55 15.32 -5.02
CA VAL A 16 15.54 14.40 -4.48
C VAL A 16 14.68 15.13 -3.49
N HIS A 17 13.38 15.16 -3.80
CA HIS A 17 12.32 15.69 -2.95
C HIS A 17 11.49 14.54 -2.38
N GLU A 18 10.66 14.83 -1.39
CA GLU A 18 9.85 13.84 -0.67
C GLU A 18 8.90 13.04 -1.59
N HIS A 19 8.45 13.64 -2.70
CA HIS A 19 7.58 13.01 -3.69
C HIS A 19 8.29 12.08 -4.70
N CYS A 20 9.61 11.91 -4.60
CA CYS A 20 10.36 10.93 -5.41
C CYS A 20 11.09 9.86 -4.56
N PRO A 21 10.43 9.19 -3.60
CA PRO A 21 11.11 8.49 -2.50
C PRO A 21 11.64 7.09 -2.86
N GLN A 22 11.48 6.62 -4.10
CA GLN A 22 11.74 5.22 -4.48
C GLN A 22 12.82 5.02 -5.54
N ARG A 23 13.50 6.08 -5.99
CA ARG A 23 14.52 5.93 -7.04
C ARG A 23 15.88 5.70 -6.40
N ALA A 24 16.43 4.51 -6.63
CA ALA A 24 17.84 4.29 -6.37
C ALA A 24 18.63 5.31 -7.18
N TYR A 25 19.46 6.09 -6.50
CA TYR A 25 20.46 6.87 -7.20
C TYR A 25 21.44 5.93 -7.88
N ILE A 26 21.83 4.83 -7.24
CA ILE A 26 22.69 3.84 -7.86
C ILE A 26 22.32 2.43 -7.45
N GLU A 27 22.48 1.50 -8.38
CA GLU A 27 22.22 0.07 -8.19
C GLU A 27 23.47 -0.75 -8.45
N LEU A 28 23.63 -1.85 -7.72
CA LEU A 28 24.66 -2.87 -7.92
C LEU A 28 24.01 -4.25 -7.90
N GLU A 29 24.13 -4.99 -9.00
CA GLU A 29 23.72 -6.39 -9.07
C GLU A 29 24.76 -7.27 -8.37
N VAL A 30 24.32 -8.12 -7.46
CA VAL A 30 25.16 -9.04 -6.71
C VAL A 30 25.56 -10.20 -7.63
N PRO A 31 26.86 -10.53 -7.75
CA PRO A 31 27.36 -11.53 -8.70
C PRO A 31 26.74 -12.92 -8.55
N GLN A 32 26.62 -13.63 -9.67
CA GLN A 32 26.02 -14.97 -9.71
C GLN A 32 26.84 -16.04 -8.98
N ASP A 33 28.16 -15.84 -8.88
CA ASP A 33 29.10 -16.74 -8.19
C ASP A 33 29.34 -16.35 -6.72
N LEU A 34 28.49 -15.50 -6.12
CA LEU A 34 28.61 -15.07 -4.73
C LEU A 34 28.63 -16.25 -3.75
N GLY A 35 29.73 -16.39 -2.99
CA GLY A 35 29.82 -17.29 -1.84
C GLY A 35 29.57 -16.56 -0.51
N VAL A 36 30.52 -15.71 -0.10
CA VAL A 36 30.45 -14.97 1.16
C VAL A 36 30.76 -13.50 0.92
N VAL A 37 29.91 -12.60 1.41
CA VAL A 37 30.17 -11.16 1.39
C VAL A 37 31.13 -10.78 2.51
N LEU A 38 32.22 -10.08 2.17
CA LEU A 38 33.23 -9.62 3.12
C LEU A 38 32.96 -8.18 3.59
N SER A 39 32.65 -7.29 2.65
CA SER A 39 32.35 -5.89 2.94
C SER A 39 31.60 -5.19 1.81
N ILE A 40 30.94 -4.09 2.15
CA ILE A 40 30.34 -3.15 1.20
C ILE A 40 30.73 -1.72 1.56
N ASP A 41 31.09 -0.91 0.57
CA ASP A 41 31.39 0.52 0.69
C ASP A 41 30.40 1.35 -0.11
N PHE A 42 29.83 2.37 0.54
CA PHE A 42 29.03 3.42 -0.09
C PHE A 42 29.83 4.72 -0.07
N ARG A 43 30.08 5.32 -1.24
CA ARG A 43 30.65 6.66 -1.35
C ARG A 43 29.69 7.58 -2.06
N VAL A 44 29.51 8.79 -1.54
CA VAL A 44 28.59 9.78 -2.10
C VAL A 44 29.21 11.16 -2.04
N LYS A 45 29.05 11.94 -3.11
CA LYS A 45 29.29 13.38 -3.12
C LYS A 45 27.96 14.10 -3.17
N SER A 46 27.58 14.77 -2.09
CA SER A 46 26.24 15.34 -1.90
C SER A 46 26.25 16.55 -0.97
N ARG A 47 25.11 17.25 -0.90
CA ARG A 47 24.90 18.34 0.05
C ARG A 47 23.45 18.40 0.52
N ASP A 48 23.29 19.05 1.66
CA ASP A 48 21.99 19.49 2.17
C ASP A 48 21.55 20.78 1.44
N GLN A 49 20.31 21.21 1.64
CA GLN A 49 19.76 22.41 1.02
C GLN A 49 20.36 23.71 1.60
N GLY A 50 21.01 23.65 2.77
CA GLY A 50 21.81 24.75 3.32
C GLY A 50 21.19 25.58 4.45
N TRP A 51 20.04 25.19 5.02
CA TRP A 51 19.42 25.93 6.13
C TRP A 51 18.70 25.01 7.11
N ALA A 52 18.88 25.21 8.42
CA ALA A 52 18.13 24.53 9.48
C ALA A 52 18.01 25.44 10.72
N ASP A 53 16.87 25.37 11.42
CA ASP A 53 16.65 26.10 12.68
C ASP A 53 17.62 25.69 13.80
N ALA A 54 18.07 24.43 13.77
CA ALA A 54 19.06 23.89 14.69
C ALA A 54 20.44 23.80 14.00
N LYS A 55 21.50 24.21 14.70
CA LYS A 55 22.90 24.09 14.22
C LYS A 55 23.60 22.81 14.65
N THR A 56 22.93 21.95 15.41
CA THR A 56 23.48 20.69 15.93
C THR A 56 22.45 19.57 15.82
N GLY A 57 22.78 18.49 15.12
CA GLY A 57 21.89 17.35 14.89
C GLY A 57 22.19 16.63 13.57
N PRO A 58 21.54 15.49 13.27
CA PRO A 58 21.61 14.86 11.96
C PRO A 58 20.96 15.75 10.89
N SER A 59 21.50 15.76 9.67
CA SER A 59 20.86 16.46 8.54
C SER A 59 19.45 15.93 8.29
N PHE A 60 18.60 16.79 7.73
CA PHE A 60 17.29 16.40 7.22
C PHE A 60 17.37 15.71 5.86
N THR A 61 18.58 15.36 5.40
CA THR A 61 18.84 14.63 4.16
C THR A 61 19.81 13.48 4.42
N TRP A 62 19.47 12.29 3.94
CA TRP A 62 20.23 11.06 4.22
C TRP A 62 20.18 10.07 3.06
N PHE A 63 20.87 8.94 3.21
CA PHE A 63 20.91 7.86 2.24
C PHE A 63 20.49 6.54 2.88
N ASP A 64 19.63 5.79 2.21
CA ASP A 64 19.20 4.45 2.59
C ASP A 64 19.75 3.41 1.60
N ALA A 65 20.15 2.23 2.09
CA ALA A 65 20.43 1.07 1.28
C ALA A 65 19.26 0.09 1.35
N SER A 66 18.69 -0.25 0.20
CA SER A 66 17.65 -1.29 0.07
C SER A 66 18.12 -2.40 -0.86
N VAL A 67 17.49 -3.57 -0.78
CA VAL A 67 17.79 -4.70 -1.69
C VAL A 67 16.51 -5.13 -2.37
N ASP A 68 16.55 -5.16 -3.69
CA ASP A 68 15.52 -5.77 -4.51
C ASP A 68 15.89 -7.22 -4.82
N ARG A 69 14.96 -8.13 -4.59
CA ARG A 69 15.20 -9.56 -4.78
C ARG A 69 14.32 -10.10 -5.90
N PRO A 70 14.86 -10.26 -7.11
CA PRO A 70 14.10 -10.89 -8.19
C PRO A 70 13.68 -12.32 -7.80
N GLY A 71 12.44 -12.69 -8.17
CA GLY A 71 11.88 -14.02 -7.91
C GLY A 71 10.94 -14.17 -6.71
N GLY A 72 10.37 -13.07 -6.18
CA GLY A 72 9.33 -13.14 -5.14
C GLY A 72 9.85 -13.37 -3.71
N ARG A 73 11.16 -13.29 -3.50
CA ARG A 73 11.77 -13.32 -2.16
C ARG A 73 11.46 -12.02 -1.40
N ALA A 74 11.29 -12.11 -0.09
CA ALA A 74 11.09 -10.92 0.74
C ALA A 74 12.33 -10.01 0.68
N ASN A 75 12.12 -8.72 0.38
CA ASN A 75 13.18 -7.72 0.35
C ASN A 75 13.85 -7.63 1.73
N LEU A 76 15.16 -7.39 1.72
CA LEU A 76 15.85 -7.07 2.96
C LEU A 76 15.36 -5.74 3.51
N ARG A 77 15.47 -5.63 4.83
CA ARG A 77 15.21 -4.37 5.52
C ARG A 77 16.07 -3.27 4.91
N THR A 78 15.45 -2.13 4.63
CA THR A 78 16.15 -0.92 4.21
C THR A 78 16.91 -0.35 5.42
N LEU A 79 18.20 -0.07 5.26
CA LEU A 79 19.03 0.50 6.32
C LEU A 79 19.57 1.87 5.92
N THR A 80 19.52 2.83 6.83
CA THR A 80 20.18 4.12 6.65
C THR A 80 21.70 3.94 6.63
N VAL A 81 22.31 4.42 5.55
CA VAL A 81 23.76 4.42 5.31
C VAL A 81 24.41 5.57 6.05
N GLY A 82 23.86 6.77 5.94
CA GLY A 82 24.33 7.96 6.63
C GLY A 82 23.64 9.25 6.19
N ASN A 83 23.93 10.35 6.88
CA ASN A 83 23.33 11.66 6.65
C ASN A 83 24.32 12.60 5.95
N ASN A 84 23.80 13.60 5.22
CA ASN A 84 24.60 14.75 4.83
C ASN A 84 24.99 15.59 6.08
N ASP A 85 25.84 16.59 5.88
CA ASP A 85 26.11 17.60 6.90
C ASP A 85 24.93 18.57 7.02
N LEU A 86 24.42 18.76 8.25
CA LEU A 86 23.26 19.58 8.53
C LEU A 86 23.46 21.02 8.07
N ALA A 87 22.51 21.53 7.26
CA ALA A 87 22.48 22.91 6.78
C ALA A 87 23.75 23.36 6.05
N ASN A 88 24.48 22.43 5.41
CA ASN A 88 25.67 22.75 4.62
C ASN A 88 25.31 22.86 3.12
N PRO A 89 25.45 24.05 2.50
CA PRO A 89 25.17 24.25 1.07
C PRO A 89 26.33 23.85 0.14
N GLU A 90 27.47 23.40 0.67
CA GLU A 90 28.63 22.98 -0.13
C GLU A 90 28.65 21.45 -0.32
N PHE A 91 29.03 20.97 -1.51
CA PHE A 91 29.19 19.53 -1.77
C PHE A 91 30.28 18.92 -0.90
N GLN A 92 29.91 17.90 -0.13
CA GLN A 92 30.81 17.11 0.71
C GLN A 92 30.95 15.69 0.17
N GLU A 93 32.09 15.06 0.46
CA GLU A 93 32.31 13.64 0.19
C GLU A 93 32.07 12.83 1.47
N HIS A 94 31.18 11.84 1.36
CA HIS A 94 30.83 10.92 2.43
C HIS A 94 31.24 9.50 2.04
N GLN A 95 31.77 8.73 3.00
CA GLN A 95 32.09 7.32 2.84
C GLN A 95 31.62 6.52 4.06
N TRP A 96 30.91 5.42 3.79
CA TRP A 96 30.43 4.49 4.80
C TRP A 96 30.76 3.06 4.39
N ARG A 97 31.44 2.32 5.27
CA ARG A 97 31.84 0.92 5.05
C ARG A 97 31.13 0.01 6.04
N TRP A 98 30.55 -1.09 5.56
CA TRP A 98 30.01 -2.16 6.39
C TRP A 98 30.79 -3.45 6.18
N ASP A 99 31.15 -4.12 7.28
CA ASP A 99 32.00 -5.32 7.31
C ASP A 99 31.78 -6.13 8.62
N SER A 100 32.67 -7.09 8.88
CA SER A 100 32.65 -7.93 10.09
C SER A 100 32.92 -7.18 11.40
N GLN A 101 33.42 -5.94 11.36
CA GLN A 101 33.60 -5.10 12.55
C GLN A 101 32.39 -4.17 12.78
N SER A 102 31.50 -4.08 11.80
CA SER A 102 30.27 -3.30 11.89
C SER A 102 29.26 -3.99 12.82
N GLY A 103 28.30 -3.22 13.36
CA GLY A 103 27.28 -3.77 14.27
C GLY A 103 26.47 -4.92 13.66
N LEU A 104 25.91 -5.77 14.53
CA LEU A 104 25.21 -7.03 14.17
C LEU A 104 24.16 -6.85 13.06
N ARG A 105 23.48 -5.69 13.01
CA ARG A 105 22.53 -5.31 11.96
C ARG A 105 23.13 -5.38 10.56
N TYR A 106 24.30 -4.76 10.37
CA TYR A 106 24.97 -4.69 9.08
C TYR A 106 25.54 -6.05 8.69
N GLN A 107 26.06 -6.80 9.67
CA GLN A 107 26.53 -8.18 9.45
C GLN A 107 25.41 -9.09 8.97
N ASN A 108 24.25 -9.08 9.63
CA ASN A 108 23.08 -9.87 9.22
C ASN A 108 22.61 -9.47 7.82
N TRP A 109 22.61 -8.17 7.52
CA TRP A 109 22.23 -7.68 6.19
C TRP A 109 23.20 -8.17 5.11
N LEU A 110 24.52 -8.10 5.35
CA LEU A 110 25.55 -8.61 4.44
C LEU A 110 25.45 -10.13 4.24
N GLN A 111 25.28 -10.89 5.33
CA GLN A 111 25.14 -12.35 5.30
C GLN A 111 23.85 -12.81 4.60
N ALA A 112 22.83 -11.96 4.55
CA ALA A 112 21.58 -12.30 3.90
C ALA A 112 21.60 -12.06 2.38
N LEU A 113 22.57 -11.30 1.84
CA LEU A 113 22.70 -11.09 0.40
C LEU A 113 22.92 -12.42 -0.34
N ARG A 114 22.31 -12.53 -1.53
CA ARG A 114 22.43 -13.71 -2.41
C ARG A 114 22.78 -13.27 -3.82
N SER A 115 23.24 -14.22 -4.63
CA SER A 115 23.44 -14.01 -6.07
C SER A 115 22.19 -13.47 -6.75
N GLY A 116 22.36 -12.49 -7.64
CA GLY A 116 21.27 -11.83 -8.37
C GLY A 116 20.42 -10.85 -7.56
N ASP A 117 20.70 -10.62 -6.26
CA ASP A 117 20.10 -9.53 -5.51
C ASP A 117 20.56 -8.18 -6.09
N ILE A 118 19.72 -7.13 -6.05
CA ILE A 118 20.07 -5.79 -6.55
C ILE A 118 20.12 -4.83 -5.36
N ILE A 119 21.33 -4.37 -5.02
CA ILE A 119 21.55 -3.40 -3.95
C ILE A 119 21.32 -2.00 -4.48
N ARG A 120 20.52 -1.20 -3.78
CA ARG A 120 20.10 0.15 -4.18
C ARG A 120 20.49 1.17 -3.12
N LEU A 121 21.16 2.25 -3.53
CA LEU A 121 21.39 3.42 -2.67
C LEU A 121 20.38 4.52 -3.01
N ILE A 122 19.57 4.92 -2.03
CA ILE A 122 18.42 5.81 -2.20
C ILE A 122 18.63 7.08 -1.38
N PRO A 123 18.80 8.26 -1.99
CA PRO A 123 18.76 9.54 -1.28
C PRO A 123 17.36 9.81 -0.73
N LYS A 124 17.31 10.43 0.44
CA LYS A 124 16.09 10.71 1.20
C LYS A 124 16.13 12.10 1.80
N VAL A 125 14.94 12.60 2.10
CA VAL A 125 14.68 13.91 2.71
C VAL A 125 13.59 13.80 3.77
N THR A 126 13.64 14.66 4.80
CA THR A 126 12.70 14.62 5.93
C THR A 126 11.38 15.34 5.65
N TYR A 127 11.41 16.44 4.87
CA TYR A 127 10.26 17.32 4.69
C TYR A 127 9.93 17.53 3.21
N ILE A 128 8.67 17.87 2.92
CA ILE A 128 8.10 17.90 1.55
C ILE A 128 8.87 18.85 0.65
N ALA A 129 9.28 19.96 1.25
CA ALA A 129 10.02 21.01 0.59
C ALA A 129 11.54 20.66 0.52
N TRP A 130 12.05 19.83 1.42
CA TRP A 130 13.49 19.59 1.52
C TRP A 130 14.08 18.85 0.33
N VAL A 131 15.33 19.17 -0.02
CA VAL A 131 16.02 18.61 -1.19
C VAL A 131 17.35 17.97 -0.80
N ASN A 132 17.54 16.69 -1.12
CA ASN A 132 18.84 16.04 -1.07
C ASN A 132 19.50 16.14 -2.46
N ILE A 133 20.63 16.82 -2.53
CA ILE A 133 21.30 17.13 -3.79
C ILE A 133 22.53 16.23 -3.90
N VAL A 134 22.54 15.34 -4.88
CA VAL A 134 23.58 14.32 -5.05
C VAL A 134 24.27 14.54 -6.39
N GLN A 135 25.60 14.61 -6.37
CA GLN A 135 26.43 14.82 -7.56
C GLN A 135 27.06 13.52 -8.09
N GLU A 136 27.56 12.68 -7.20
CA GLU A 136 28.16 11.38 -7.54
C GLU A 136 27.91 10.34 -6.45
N ALA A 137 27.83 9.06 -6.82
CA ALA A 137 27.86 7.97 -5.85
C ALA A 137 28.46 6.69 -6.43
N SER A 138 28.94 5.82 -5.55
CA SER A 138 29.40 4.48 -5.88
C SER A 138 29.08 3.47 -4.78
N ILE A 139 28.78 2.24 -5.19
CA ILE A 139 28.67 1.07 -4.31
C ILE A 139 29.79 0.11 -4.71
N THR A 140 30.56 -0.38 -3.73
CA THR A 140 31.61 -1.38 -3.92
C THR A 140 31.34 -2.58 -3.03
N LEU A 141 31.33 -3.80 -3.59
CA LEU A 141 31.08 -5.06 -2.89
C LEU A 141 32.31 -5.97 -3.00
N ASP A 142 32.87 -6.38 -1.85
CA ASP A 142 33.96 -7.35 -1.75
C ASP A 142 33.41 -8.70 -1.29
N TYR A 143 33.72 -9.80 -1.99
CA TYR A 143 33.19 -11.13 -1.68
C TYR A 143 34.16 -12.27 -2.06
N GLU A 144 33.92 -13.44 -1.47
CA GLU A 144 34.56 -14.71 -1.86
C GLU A 144 33.60 -15.52 -2.75
N PRO A 145 34.05 -16.07 -3.89
CA PRO A 145 33.19 -16.86 -4.78
C PRO A 145 32.92 -18.27 -4.26
N LEU A 146 31.81 -18.89 -4.67
CA LEU A 146 31.49 -20.30 -4.38
C LEU A 146 32.49 -21.25 -5.05
N ASP A 147 32.94 -22.29 -4.33
CA ASP A 147 33.70 -23.40 -4.92
C ASP A 147 32.81 -24.18 -5.92
N GLU A 148 33.34 -24.46 -7.13
CA GLU A 148 32.58 -25.08 -8.25
C GLU A 148 31.90 -26.41 -7.89
N SER A 149 32.40 -27.16 -6.90
CA SER A 149 31.80 -28.42 -6.43
C SER A 149 30.47 -28.23 -5.68
N SER A 150 30.22 -27.05 -5.11
CA SER A 150 29.04 -26.75 -4.29
C SER A 150 27.85 -26.24 -5.12
N PHE A 151 28.10 -25.79 -6.35
CA PHE A 151 27.05 -25.28 -7.25
C PHE A 151 26.16 -26.42 -7.81
N LEU A 152 26.73 -27.62 -7.98
CA LEU A 152 26.02 -28.82 -8.44
C LEU A 152 25.15 -29.46 -7.35
N SER A 153 25.45 -29.26 -6.07
CA SER A 153 24.62 -29.79 -4.97
C SER A 153 23.39 -28.91 -4.71
N LEU A 154 23.48 -27.59 -4.86
CA LEU A 154 22.36 -26.66 -4.68
C LEU A 154 21.28 -26.78 -5.76
N SER A 155 21.66 -27.11 -6.99
CA SER A 155 20.71 -27.34 -8.09
C SER A 155 19.97 -28.69 -7.97
N THR A 156 20.50 -29.65 -7.20
CA THR A 156 19.92 -30.99 -7.04
C THR A 156 18.97 -31.11 -5.83
N ILE A 157 19.00 -30.16 -4.90
CA ILE A 157 18.09 -30.14 -3.71
C ILE A 157 16.68 -29.61 -4.06
N ASN A 158 16.47 -29.12 -5.27
CA ASN A 158 15.26 -28.39 -5.69
C ASN A 158 14.02 -29.24 -6.06
N THR A 159 13.96 -30.52 -5.68
CA THR A 159 12.75 -31.35 -5.87
C THR A 159 12.53 -32.29 -4.68
N SER A 160 12.20 -31.75 -3.50
CA SER A 160 11.52 -32.56 -2.49
C SER A 160 10.05 -32.72 -2.92
N VAL A 161 9.72 -33.84 -3.55
CA VAL A 161 8.34 -34.18 -3.89
C VAL A 161 7.65 -34.62 -2.60
N ASN A 162 7.08 -33.66 -1.87
CA ASN A 162 6.23 -33.93 -0.70
C ASN A 162 4.96 -34.71 -1.11
N GLY A 163 4.65 -34.80 -2.42
CA GLY A 163 3.57 -35.58 -3.01
C GLY A 163 3.34 -36.98 -2.45
N GLU A 164 4.40 -37.71 -2.05
CA GLU A 164 4.29 -39.07 -1.51
C GLU A 164 3.62 -39.17 -0.13
N HIS A 165 3.42 -38.03 0.57
CA HIS A 165 2.75 -37.99 1.86
C HIS A 165 1.22 -37.92 1.77
N TYR A 166 0.67 -37.67 0.58
CA TYR A 166 -0.76 -37.47 0.37
C TYR A 166 -1.41 -38.75 -0.19
N ALA A 167 -1.91 -39.60 0.71
CA ALA A 167 -2.54 -40.87 0.34
C ALA A 167 -4.00 -40.72 -0.14
N SER A 168 -4.71 -39.66 0.29
CA SER A 168 -6.13 -39.42 -0.01
C SER A 168 -6.32 -38.28 -1.01
N ASP A 169 -7.16 -38.56 -2.02
CA ASP A 169 -7.60 -37.58 -3.00
C ASP A 169 -8.81 -36.81 -2.45
N ILE A 170 -8.60 -35.54 -2.09
CA ILE A 170 -9.65 -34.65 -1.57
C ILE A 170 -10.36 -33.84 -2.67
N ARG A 171 -10.03 -34.07 -3.96
CA ARG A 171 -10.51 -33.27 -5.10
C ARG A 171 -12.02 -33.32 -5.36
N HIS A 172 -12.70 -34.33 -4.81
CA HIS A 172 -14.12 -34.58 -5.10
C HIS A 172 -15.11 -33.88 -4.16
N SER A 173 -14.64 -33.12 -3.15
CA SER A 173 -15.53 -32.36 -2.25
C SER A 173 -14.97 -30.96 -1.98
N TYR A 174 -15.74 -29.91 -2.28
CA TYR A 174 -15.41 -28.50 -1.99
C TYR A 174 -15.44 -28.15 -0.50
N ARG A 175 -15.56 -29.13 0.41
CA ARG A 175 -15.54 -28.89 1.87
C ARG A 175 -14.57 -29.79 2.62
N LYS A 176 -13.79 -30.62 1.93
CA LYS A 176 -12.78 -31.46 2.57
C LYS A 176 -11.43 -30.76 2.65
N ILE A 177 -10.80 -30.86 3.82
CA ILE A 177 -9.46 -30.35 4.10
C ILE A 177 -8.62 -31.42 4.80
N ARG A 178 -7.30 -31.21 4.84
CA ARG A 178 -6.40 -31.97 5.71
C ARG A 178 -5.99 -31.11 6.89
N LEU A 179 -5.79 -31.75 8.04
CA LEU A 179 -5.26 -31.14 9.24
C LEU A 179 -3.97 -31.86 9.63
N LEU A 180 -2.96 -31.10 10.03
CA LEU A 180 -1.78 -31.61 10.68
C LEU A 180 -2.07 -31.78 12.17
N VAL A 181 -2.10 -33.02 12.65
CA VAL A 181 -2.12 -33.31 14.09
C VAL A 181 -0.69 -33.20 14.60
N LEU A 182 -0.38 -32.02 15.15
CA LEU A 182 0.93 -31.66 15.65
C LEU A 182 1.13 -32.25 17.05
N GLN A 183 2.15 -33.09 17.22
CA GLN A 183 2.46 -33.71 18.52
C GLN A 183 3.07 -32.70 19.49
N PRO A 184 2.92 -32.88 20.81
CA PRO A 184 3.48 -31.98 21.81
C PRO A 184 5.01 -32.05 21.89
N GLY A 185 5.64 -30.99 22.41
CA GLY A 185 7.09 -30.93 22.60
C GLY A 185 7.60 -29.53 22.97
N ASN A 186 8.85 -29.45 23.44
CA ASN A 186 9.54 -28.20 23.74
C ASN A 186 10.01 -27.51 22.45
N PHE A 187 10.41 -26.23 22.53
CA PHE A 187 10.80 -25.46 21.34
C PHE A 187 11.93 -26.11 20.52
N GLU A 188 12.95 -26.66 21.19
CA GLU A 188 14.11 -27.29 20.55
C GLU A 188 13.81 -28.69 19.97
N ASP A 189 12.76 -29.37 20.46
CA ASP A 189 12.45 -30.73 20.04
C ASP A 189 12.05 -30.77 18.54
N PRO A 190 12.40 -31.84 17.78
CA PRO A 190 11.95 -31.99 16.40
C PRO A 190 10.43 -31.87 16.27
N VAL A 191 9.96 -31.26 15.18
CA VAL A 191 8.53 -31.14 14.88
C VAL A 191 8.02 -32.47 14.34
N ARG A 192 6.98 -33.02 14.97
CA ARG A 192 6.38 -34.32 14.62
C ARG A 192 4.87 -34.20 14.47
N GLY A 193 4.28 -34.96 13.56
CA GLY A 193 2.82 -35.02 13.42
C GLY A 193 2.36 -36.08 12.42
N TYR A 194 1.05 -36.11 12.17
CA TYR A 194 0.43 -36.91 11.11
C TYR A 194 -0.73 -36.14 10.47
N LEU A 195 -1.08 -36.50 9.23
CA LEU A 195 -2.19 -35.88 8.50
C LEU A 195 -3.51 -36.59 8.78
N ARG A 196 -4.58 -35.82 8.96
CA ARG A 196 -5.95 -36.29 9.15
C ARG A 196 -6.92 -35.52 8.26
N ASP A 197 -7.76 -36.22 7.52
CA ASP A 197 -8.81 -35.60 6.70
C ASP A 197 -9.97 -35.10 7.58
N ALA A 198 -10.54 -33.95 7.23
CA ALA A 198 -11.70 -33.35 7.89
C ALA A 198 -12.69 -32.80 6.85
N ASP A 199 -13.99 -32.76 7.21
CA ASP A 199 -15.07 -32.20 6.39
C ASP A 199 -15.66 -30.98 7.09
N LEU A 200 -15.77 -29.87 6.37
CA LEU A 200 -16.27 -28.57 6.83
C LEU A 200 -17.78 -28.38 6.56
N SER A 201 -18.50 -29.46 6.21
CA SER A 201 -19.94 -29.41 5.97
C SER A 201 -20.75 -29.19 7.25
N ALA A 202 -21.92 -28.53 7.15
CA ALA A 202 -22.79 -28.27 8.31
C ALA A 202 -23.42 -29.55 8.89
N ASP A 203 -23.44 -30.65 8.11
CA ASP A 203 -23.99 -31.95 8.51
C ASP A 203 -22.93 -32.90 9.10
N SER A 204 -21.65 -32.48 9.14
CA SER A 204 -20.57 -33.23 9.79
C SER A 204 -20.44 -32.90 11.27
N ASP A 205 -19.75 -33.77 12.00
CA ASP A 205 -19.49 -33.70 13.45
C ASP A 205 -19.09 -32.26 13.89
N PRO A 206 -19.85 -31.59 14.77
CA PRO A 206 -19.57 -30.24 15.27
C PRO A 206 -18.22 -30.07 15.99
N SER A 207 -17.41 -31.13 16.09
CA SER A 207 -16.25 -31.27 16.97
C SER A 207 -14.88 -31.21 16.26
N VAL A 208 -14.79 -30.85 14.98
CA VAL A 208 -13.47 -30.64 14.34
C VAL A 208 -12.90 -29.29 14.78
N GLU A 209 -12.36 -29.25 16.00
CA GLU A 209 -11.61 -28.11 16.51
C GLU A 209 -10.20 -28.09 15.89
N PHE A 210 -9.82 -26.96 15.29
CA PHE A 210 -8.49 -26.73 14.75
C PHE A 210 -8.13 -25.26 14.79
N ILE A 211 -6.81 -24.99 14.82
CA ILE A 211 -6.26 -23.65 14.62
C ILE A 211 -5.72 -23.53 13.20
N ALA A 212 -5.81 -22.33 12.61
CA ALA A 212 -5.21 -22.05 11.31
C ALA A 212 -3.98 -21.16 11.47
N LEU A 213 -2.93 -21.45 10.70
CA LEU A 213 -1.73 -20.64 10.65
C LEU A 213 -1.77 -19.72 9.43
N SER A 214 -1.48 -18.44 9.66
CA SER A 214 -1.35 -17.40 8.66
C SER A 214 0.09 -16.88 8.70
N TYR A 215 0.88 -17.04 7.64
CA TYR A 215 2.31 -16.75 7.68
C TYR A 215 2.88 -16.48 6.29
N CYS A 216 4.01 -15.79 6.22
CA CYS A 216 4.77 -15.66 4.97
C CYS A 216 5.59 -16.92 4.71
N TRP A 217 5.52 -17.47 3.50
CA TRP A 217 6.26 -18.69 3.17
C TRP A 217 7.77 -18.55 3.38
N GLY A 218 8.32 -17.34 3.26
CA GLY A 218 9.74 -17.07 3.47
C GLY A 218 10.57 -17.41 2.22
N ASP A 219 11.87 -17.60 2.41
CA ASP A 219 12.77 -17.99 1.30
C ASP A 219 12.50 -19.46 0.91
N PRO A 220 12.09 -19.75 -0.35
CA PRO A 220 11.86 -21.12 -0.80
C PRO A 220 13.13 -21.97 -0.84
N LEU A 221 14.32 -21.37 -0.75
CA LEU A 221 15.60 -22.09 -0.68
C LEU A 221 16.02 -22.42 0.77
N ASP A 222 15.52 -21.69 1.77
CA ASP A 222 15.78 -21.98 3.18
C ASP A 222 14.76 -22.98 3.73
N ARG A 223 15.13 -24.27 3.64
CA ARG A 223 14.28 -25.39 4.01
C ARG A 223 14.72 -26.04 5.32
N MET A 224 13.77 -26.67 6.00
CA MET A 224 14.02 -27.61 7.09
C MET A 224 13.06 -28.79 7.02
N GLU A 225 13.41 -29.87 7.71
CA GLU A 225 12.61 -31.08 7.75
C GLU A 225 11.76 -31.15 9.02
N ILE A 226 10.49 -31.54 8.84
CA ILE A 226 9.60 -31.99 9.91
C ILE A 226 9.32 -33.49 9.72
N LEU A 227 8.91 -34.20 10.77
CA LEU A 227 8.65 -35.63 10.70
C LEU A 227 7.14 -35.91 10.63
N ILE A 228 6.68 -36.48 9.51
CA ILE A 228 5.28 -36.85 9.31
C ILE A 228 5.14 -38.36 9.36
N GLN A 229 4.28 -38.85 10.26
CA GLN A 229 3.94 -40.26 10.35
C GLN A 229 2.93 -40.61 9.26
N SER A 230 3.26 -41.60 8.44
CA SER A 230 2.36 -42.17 7.43
C SER A 230 2.19 -43.67 7.65
N ALA A 231 1.02 -44.19 7.29
CA ALA A 231 0.80 -45.62 7.19
C ALA A 231 1.70 -46.21 6.08
N SER A 232 2.43 -47.29 6.37
CA SER A 232 3.20 -47.97 5.34
C SER A 232 2.29 -48.87 4.50
N HIS A 233 2.48 -48.91 3.18
CA HIS A 233 1.72 -49.80 2.29
C HIS A 233 1.94 -51.31 2.55
N GLN A 234 2.87 -51.68 3.44
CA GLN A 234 3.32 -53.07 3.64
C GLN A 234 3.26 -53.55 5.10
N SER A 235 2.90 -52.70 6.07
CA SER A 235 2.81 -53.03 7.50
C SER A 235 1.98 -52.00 8.27
N ALA A 236 1.27 -52.44 9.31
CA ALA A 236 0.51 -51.58 10.24
C ALA A 236 1.40 -50.71 11.17
N ALA A 237 2.73 -50.76 11.01
CA ALA A 237 3.65 -49.86 11.70
C ALA A 237 3.68 -48.48 11.02
N PHE A 238 3.44 -47.42 11.81
CA PHE A 238 3.63 -46.04 11.37
C PHE A 238 5.12 -45.78 11.11
N VAL A 239 5.45 -45.21 9.95
CA VAL A 239 6.82 -44.81 9.60
C VAL A 239 6.89 -43.29 9.61
N GLU A 240 7.83 -42.74 10.38
CA GLU A 240 8.19 -41.33 10.32
C GLU A 240 8.97 -41.06 9.04
N ARG A 241 8.47 -40.15 8.21
CA ARG A 241 9.13 -39.71 6.97
C ARG A 241 9.45 -38.21 7.06
N PRO A 242 10.63 -37.76 6.60
CA PRO A 242 10.94 -36.34 6.49
C PRO A 242 9.98 -35.66 5.50
N PHE A 243 9.45 -34.50 5.89
CA PHE A 243 8.63 -33.63 5.06
C PHE A 243 9.30 -32.26 5.00
N SER A 244 9.54 -31.75 3.80
CA SER A 244 10.31 -30.53 3.60
C SER A 244 9.42 -29.28 3.65
N VAL A 245 9.68 -28.37 4.59
CA VAL A 245 9.01 -27.06 4.70
C VAL A 245 10.03 -25.93 4.67
N THR A 246 9.59 -24.70 4.42
CA THR A 246 10.47 -23.54 4.63
C THR A 246 10.79 -23.38 6.12
N ARG A 247 11.95 -22.79 6.43
CA ARG A 247 12.35 -22.50 7.82
C ARG A 247 11.27 -21.72 8.57
N ASN A 248 10.68 -20.71 7.93
CA ASN A 248 9.66 -19.90 8.57
C ASN A 248 8.41 -20.72 8.96
N ALA A 249 7.94 -21.61 8.09
CA ALA A 249 6.82 -22.52 8.38
C ALA A 249 7.16 -23.48 9.53
N GLY A 250 8.35 -24.10 9.48
CA GLY A 250 8.78 -25.05 10.51
C GLY A 250 8.96 -24.39 11.88
N THR A 251 9.52 -23.18 11.93
CA THR A 251 9.63 -22.39 13.17
C THR A 251 8.26 -21.97 13.70
N ALA A 252 7.33 -21.57 12.83
CA ALA A 252 5.96 -21.26 13.24
C ALA A 252 5.29 -22.47 13.90
N LEU A 253 5.42 -23.66 13.31
CA LEU A 253 4.92 -24.92 13.88
C LEU A 253 5.51 -25.19 15.27
N ARG A 254 6.82 -24.95 15.48
CA ARG A 254 7.46 -25.08 16.80
C ARG A 254 6.83 -24.16 17.85
N ARG A 255 6.45 -22.93 17.46
CA ARG A 255 5.90 -21.91 18.38
C ARG A 255 4.43 -22.10 18.72
N ILE A 256 3.64 -22.64 17.79
CA ILE A 256 2.22 -22.91 18.05
C ILE A 256 1.99 -24.25 18.76
N ARG A 257 2.96 -25.17 18.68
CA ARG A 257 2.90 -26.47 19.37
C ARG A 257 2.69 -26.31 20.87
N ASN A 258 1.72 -27.03 21.42
CA ASN A 258 1.52 -27.13 22.85
C ASN A 258 2.57 -28.07 23.48
N LYS A 259 2.97 -27.81 24.73
CA LYS A 259 3.98 -28.61 25.44
C LYS A 259 3.47 -29.98 25.90
N LEU A 260 2.16 -30.10 26.12
CA LEU A 260 1.54 -31.25 26.78
C LEU A 260 0.55 -32.00 25.88
N GLU A 261 -0.15 -31.28 25.00
CA GLU A 261 -1.25 -31.84 24.20
C GLU A 261 -0.98 -31.75 22.70
N SER A 262 -1.58 -32.66 21.93
CA SER A 262 -1.53 -32.56 20.47
C SER A 262 -2.48 -31.46 19.99
N THR A 263 -2.12 -30.78 18.91
CA THR A 263 -2.90 -29.67 18.37
C THR A 263 -3.24 -29.91 16.91
N ASN A 264 -4.51 -29.77 16.54
CA ASN A 264 -4.93 -29.82 15.14
C ASN A 264 -4.62 -28.47 14.48
N VAL A 265 -3.76 -28.47 13.47
CA VAL A 265 -3.31 -27.27 12.77
C VAL A 265 -3.63 -27.37 11.29
N TRP A 266 -4.24 -26.34 10.73
CA TRP A 266 -4.26 -26.13 9.28
C TRP A 266 -3.14 -25.16 8.89
N ILE A 267 -2.26 -25.61 8.00
CA ILE A 267 -1.17 -24.83 7.40
C ILE A 267 -1.06 -25.23 5.93
N ASP A 268 -1.15 -24.26 5.02
CA ASP A 268 -1.18 -24.48 3.57
C ASP A 268 0.01 -25.31 3.05
N ALA A 269 1.23 -25.04 3.47
CA ALA A 269 2.44 -25.72 3.01
C ALA A 269 2.53 -27.21 3.38
N VAL A 270 1.70 -27.68 4.32
CA VAL A 270 1.67 -29.10 4.72
C VAL A 270 0.33 -29.74 4.40
N CYS A 271 -0.77 -29.02 4.64
CA CYS A 271 -2.12 -29.56 4.51
C CYS A 271 -2.63 -29.57 3.06
N VAL A 272 -2.04 -28.77 2.17
CA VAL A 272 -2.37 -28.72 0.74
C VAL A 272 -1.21 -29.34 -0.05
N ASN A 273 -1.54 -30.19 -1.01
CA ASN A 273 -0.55 -30.77 -1.92
C ASN A 273 -0.10 -29.69 -2.91
N GLN A 274 1.06 -29.12 -2.65
CA GLN A 274 1.62 -28.03 -3.47
C GLN A 274 2.06 -28.49 -4.86
N ASP A 275 2.19 -29.81 -5.08
CA ASP A 275 2.56 -30.42 -6.35
C ASP A 275 1.33 -30.67 -7.27
N ASP A 276 0.08 -30.49 -6.79
CA ASP A 276 -1.16 -30.59 -7.58
C ASP A 276 -1.85 -29.22 -7.72
N ASP A 277 -1.67 -28.59 -8.89
CA ASP A 277 -2.26 -27.28 -9.20
C ASP A 277 -3.80 -27.26 -9.08
N LYS A 278 -4.48 -28.38 -9.34
CA LYS A 278 -5.95 -28.45 -9.26
C LYS A 278 -6.40 -28.48 -7.80
N GLU A 279 -5.71 -29.25 -6.96
CA GLU A 279 -5.96 -29.24 -5.51
C GLU A 279 -5.67 -27.86 -4.92
N ARG A 280 -4.53 -27.25 -5.28
CA ARG A 280 -4.18 -25.90 -4.82
C ARG A 280 -5.26 -24.90 -5.16
N ALA A 281 -5.70 -24.86 -6.43
CA ALA A 281 -6.76 -23.94 -6.87
C ALA A 281 -8.09 -24.17 -6.12
N GLN A 282 -8.47 -25.43 -5.89
CA GLN A 282 -9.66 -25.77 -5.12
C GLN A 282 -9.54 -25.32 -3.66
N GLN A 283 -8.43 -25.60 -2.98
CA GLN A 283 -8.23 -25.23 -1.57
C GLN A 283 -8.19 -23.70 -1.40
N VAL A 284 -7.55 -22.98 -2.33
CA VAL A 284 -7.56 -21.51 -2.37
C VAL A 284 -8.99 -20.97 -2.48
N SER A 285 -9.85 -21.59 -3.30
CA SER A 285 -11.25 -21.15 -3.47
C SER A 285 -12.10 -21.27 -2.21
N ILE A 286 -11.68 -22.07 -1.22
CA ILE A 286 -12.40 -22.30 0.03
C ILE A 286 -11.65 -21.77 1.27
N MET A 287 -10.54 -21.04 1.09
CA MET A 287 -9.76 -20.48 2.21
C MET A 287 -10.64 -19.65 3.16
N GLY A 288 -11.55 -18.83 2.64
CA GLY A 288 -12.46 -18.06 3.48
C GLY A 288 -13.30 -18.93 4.43
N ILE A 289 -13.72 -20.12 3.98
CA ILE A 289 -14.44 -21.09 4.82
C ILE A 289 -13.50 -21.65 5.89
N ILE A 290 -12.29 -22.08 5.50
CA ILE A 290 -11.29 -22.66 6.39
C ILE A 290 -10.96 -21.72 7.56
N TYR A 291 -10.61 -20.46 7.26
CA TYR A 291 -10.26 -19.48 8.30
C TYR A 291 -11.48 -19.09 9.16
N SER A 292 -12.69 -19.12 8.60
CA SER A 292 -13.91 -18.83 9.37
C SER A 292 -14.32 -19.91 10.35
N GLN A 293 -14.01 -21.18 10.06
CA GLN A 293 -14.32 -22.32 10.93
C GLN A 293 -13.18 -22.66 11.91
N ALA A 294 -12.00 -22.05 11.75
CA ALA A 294 -10.90 -22.23 12.69
C ALA A 294 -11.26 -21.62 14.07
N THR A 295 -10.94 -22.33 15.15
CA THR A 295 -11.15 -21.86 16.53
C THR A 295 -10.34 -20.59 16.82
N ALA A 296 -9.13 -20.53 16.27
CA ALA A 296 -8.28 -19.35 16.29
C ALA A 296 -7.35 -19.34 15.06
N VAL A 297 -7.02 -18.14 14.60
CA VAL A 297 -6.04 -17.89 13.55
C VAL A 297 -4.80 -17.26 14.17
N HIS A 298 -3.65 -17.90 13.97
CA HIS A 298 -2.36 -17.38 14.41
C HIS A 298 -1.61 -16.78 13.23
N VAL A 299 -1.49 -15.45 13.24
CA VAL A 299 -0.66 -14.70 12.31
C VAL A 299 0.79 -14.76 12.80
N TRP A 300 1.69 -15.32 12.01
CA TRP A 300 3.10 -15.50 12.35
C TRP A 300 3.99 -14.56 11.53
N LEU A 301 4.66 -13.65 12.24
CA LEU A 301 5.53 -12.62 11.65
C LEU A 301 7.02 -13.02 11.59
N GLY A 302 7.40 -14.17 12.17
CA GLY A 302 8.77 -14.68 12.17
C GLY A 302 9.51 -14.57 13.51
N GLU A 303 10.73 -15.12 13.54
CA GLU A 303 11.70 -15.00 14.65
C GLU A 303 12.84 -14.03 14.35
N ASP A 304 13.01 -13.63 13.08
CA ASP A 304 14.25 -13.05 12.58
C ASP A 304 14.45 -11.60 13.05
N GLY A 305 15.13 -11.43 14.18
CA GLY A 305 16.02 -10.30 14.50
C GLY A 305 15.42 -8.88 14.49
N ASN A 306 14.15 -8.71 14.15
CA ASN A 306 13.50 -7.43 14.07
C ASN A 306 12.95 -7.08 15.45
N ARG A 307 13.87 -6.77 16.38
CA ARG A 307 13.55 -6.24 17.72
C ARG A 307 12.52 -5.10 17.65
N GLY A 308 12.45 -4.39 16.52
CA GLY A 308 11.44 -3.37 16.26
C GLY A 308 10.01 -3.90 16.24
N VAL A 309 9.75 -5.02 15.55
CA VAL A 309 8.41 -5.63 15.49
C VAL A 309 7.99 -6.16 16.86
N GLU A 310 8.88 -6.88 17.54
CA GLU A 310 8.62 -7.39 18.90
C GLU A 310 8.34 -6.23 19.88
N THR A 311 9.13 -5.15 19.80
CA THR A 311 8.93 -3.97 20.65
C THR A 311 7.65 -3.23 20.29
N ALA A 312 7.34 -3.08 19.00
CA ALA A 312 6.10 -2.45 18.54
C ALA A 312 4.87 -3.19 19.06
N LEU A 313 4.89 -4.53 19.00
CA LEU A 313 3.86 -5.37 19.59
C LEU A 313 3.71 -5.08 21.10
N ARG A 314 4.79 -5.19 21.89
CA ARG A 314 4.71 -4.89 23.34
C ARG A 314 4.16 -3.49 23.63
N VAL A 315 4.63 -2.47 22.91
CA VAL A 315 4.14 -1.09 23.06
C VAL A 315 2.65 -0.97 22.71
N ILE A 316 2.17 -1.64 21.65
CA ILE A 316 0.74 -1.69 21.32
C ILE A 316 -0.04 -2.27 22.49
N HIS A 317 0.41 -3.40 23.04
CA HIS A 317 -0.26 -4.05 24.17
C HIS A 317 -0.31 -3.15 25.39
N ASP A 318 0.80 -2.51 25.73
CA ASP A 318 0.89 -1.61 26.89
C ASP A 318 0.04 -0.35 26.70
N ILE A 319 0.02 0.24 25.50
CA ILE A 319 -0.85 1.37 25.18
C ILE A 319 -2.33 0.97 25.29
N TYR A 320 -2.69 -0.17 24.72
CA TYR A 320 -4.05 -0.68 24.77
C TYR A 320 -4.48 -0.97 26.21
N GLY A 321 -3.68 -1.73 26.97
CA GLY A 321 -3.95 -2.10 28.35
C GLY A 321 -4.04 -0.91 29.32
N PHE A 322 -3.19 0.10 29.13
CA PHE A 322 -3.21 1.31 29.95
C PHE A 322 -4.41 2.22 29.65
N ASN A 323 -4.84 2.28 28.38
CA ASN A 323 -5.97 3.11 27.96
C ASN A 323 -7.33 2.43 28.15
N CYS A 324 -7.39 1.10 28.27
CA CYS A 324 -8.64 0.33 28.42
C CYS A 324 -9.03 0.04 29.88
N GLY A 325 -8.33 0.58 30.88
CA GLY A 325 -8.77 0.53 32.26
C GLY A 325 -9.77 1.65 32.55
N GLU A 326 -11.01 1.31 32.89
CA GLU A 326 -11.93 2.24 33.56
C GLU A 326 -11.23 2.82 34.82
N CYS A 327 -10.66 4.04 34.79
CA CYS A 327 -10.41 4.75 36.06
C CYS A 327 -11.81 5.08 36.58
N ILE A 328 -12.18 4.43 37.68
CA ILE A 328 -13.46 4.59 38.38
C ILE A 328 -13.59 5.99 39.02
N GLY A 329 -12.85 6.99 38.53
CA GLY A 329 -12.96 8.43 38.77
C GLY A 329 -13.40 8.83 40.18
N GLY A 330 -12.45 9.25 40.99
CA GLY A 330 -12.72 9.97 42.24
C GLY A 330 -11.53 10.86 42.60
N ASP A 331 -11.71 11.74 43.59
CA ASP A 331 -10.72 12.73 44.04
C ASP A 331 -9.37 12.13 44.50
N GLN A 332 -9.23 10.79 44.50
CA GLN A 332 -8.02 10.06 44.87
C GLN A 332 -7.45 9.15 43.76
N CYS A 333 -7.94 9.18 42.50
CA CYS A 333 -7.34 8.41 41.39
C CYS A 333 -5.90 8.93 41.12
N ARG A 334 -4.88 8.07 41.26
CA ARG A 334 -3.45 8.41 41.10
C ARG A 334 -2.82 7.79 39.84
N CYS A 335 -3.63 7.39 38.86
CA CYS A 335 -3.11 6.86 37.60
C CYS A 335 -2.30 7.95 36.86
N PRO A 336 -1.07 7.65 36.41
CA PRO A 336 -0.33 8.55 35.54
C PRO A 336 -1.13 8.80 34.25
N GLY A 337 -1.14 10.02 33.72
CA GLY A 337 -1.66 10.30 32.37
C GLY A 337 -3.15 10.56 32.20
N THR A 338 -3.95 10.76 33.25
CA THR A 338 -5.33 11.25 33.12
C THR A 338 -5.47 12.67 33.68
N THR A 339 -5.72 13.67 32.81
CA THR A 339 -6.08 15.03 33.28
C THR A 339 -7.55 15.07 33.68
N HIS A 340 -7.84 14.86 34.96
CA HIS A 340 -9.16 15.15 35.51
C HIS A 340 -9.30 16.65 35.79
N SER A 341 -10.06 17.35 34.94
CA SER A 341 -10.98 18.44 35.31
C SER A 341 -11.47 19.15 34.04
N PHE A 342 -12.79 19.30 33.89
CA PHE A 342 -13.43 20.59 34.14
C PHE A 342 -14.96 20.48 34.19
N ASN A 343 -15.53 21.18 35.17
CA ASN A 343 -16.96 21.29 35.46
C ASN A 343 -17.78 21.70 34.24
N ARG A 344 -18.80 20.90 33.93
CA ARG A 344 -20.00 21.39 33.24
C ARG A 344 -21.18 20.97 34.10
N ALA A 345 -21.57 21.87 35.00
CA ALA A 345 -22.81 21.71 35.73
C ALA A 345 -23.95 21.63 34.69
N GLU A 346 -24.72 20.55 34.82
CA GLU A 346 -26.05 20.28 34.26
C GLU A 346 -26.13 19.54 32.91
N SER A 347 -26.84 18.39 32.99
CA SER A 347 -27.43 17.54 31.94
C SER A 347 -26.53 16.43 31.37
N GLU A 348 -26.53 15.22 31.97
CA GLU A 348 -27.46 14.08 31.74
C GLU A 348 -27.24 13.33 30.40
N ALA A 349 -26.32 12.36 30.39
CA ALA A 349 -26.48 11.00 29.81
C ALA A 349 -25.13 10.23 29.76
N ALA A 350 -25.08 9.14 30.53
CA ALA A 350 -24.29 7.91 30.37
C ALA A 350 -22.89 7.90 29.69
N THR A 351 -21.88 7.69 30.55
CA THR A 351 -20.79 6.67 30.50
C THR A 351 -19.87 6.57 29.27
N GLY A 352 -18.61 6.97 29.47
CA GLY A 352 -17.44 6.57 28.68
C GLY A 352 -16.74 7.72 27.97
N THR A 353 -15.87 8.47 28.65
CA THR A 353 -15.01 9.45 27.97
C THR A 353 -13.90 8.74 27.20
N ASN A 354 -13.81 8.96 25.88
CA ASN A 354 -12.67 8.54 25.05
C ASN A 354 -11.33 9.00 25.69
N PRO A 355 -10.28 8.15 25.68
CA PRO A 355 -9.00 8.45 26.33
C PRO A 355 -8.29 9.66 25.71
N SER A 356 -7.40 10.30 26.47
CA SER A 356 -6.63 11.45 25.98
C SER A 356 -5.40 10.98 25.19
N PHE A 357 -5.16 11.55 24.00
CA PHE A 357 -3.97 11.27 23.17
C PHE A 357 -2.64 11.51 23.92
N ARG A 358 -2.66 12.35 24.96
CA ARG A 358 -1.53 12.63 25.85
C ARG A 358 -1.05 11.37 26.59
N SER A 359 -1.97 10.50 27.02
CA SER A 359 -1.65 9.26 27.76
C SER A 359 -0.86 8.28 26.88
N MET A 360 -1.22 8.15 25.59
CA MET A 360 -0.49 7.31 24.64
C MET A 360 0.97 7.75 24.47
N TYR A 361 1.20 9.05 24.34
CA TYR A 361 2.54 9.61 24.21
C TYR A 361 3.38 9.38 25.47
N GLU A 362 2.77 9.47 26.65
CA GLU A 362 3.46 9.20 27.92
C GLU A 362 3.91 7.74 28.03
N ILE A 363 3.05 6.78 27.70
CA ILE A 363 3.40 5.34 27.66
C ILE A 363 4.54 5.09 26.68
N PHE A 364 4.41 5.61 25.46
CA PHE A 364 5.47 5.47 24.46
C PHE A 364 6.79 6.03 25.00
N THR A 365 6.78 7.23 25.60
CA THR A 365 7.96 7.87 26.21
C THR A 365 8.58 7.02 27.32
N LEU A 366 7.79 6.27 28.09
CA LEU A 366 8.30 5.32 29.08
C LEU A 366 9.06 4.18 28.41
N HIS A 367 8.57 3.66 27.29
CA HIS A 367 9.23 2.59 26.53
C HIS A 367 10.49 3.07 25.81
N VAL A 368 10.53 4.31 25.31
CA VAL A 368 11.71 4.86 24.59
C VAL A 368 12.99 4.72 25.40
N LYS A 369 12.94 4.84 26.73
CA LYS A 369 14.12 4.68 27.61
C LYS A 369 14.74 3.28 27.57
N ASN A 370 13.95 2.27 27.24
CA ASN A 370 14.38 0.87 27.16
C ASN A 370 14.80 0.47 25.74
N PHE A 371 14.67 1.38 24.76
CA PHE A 371 15.05 1.10 23.38
C PHE A 371 16.57 1.11 23.22
N THR A 372 17.08 0.17 22.43
CA THR A 372 18.48 0.20 21.99
C THR A 372 18.70 1.40 21.08
N SER A 373 19.95 1.87 20.96
CA SER A 373 20.30 2.93 20.00
C SER A 373 19.88 2.61 18.57
N GLU A 374 19.91 1.33 18.20
CA GLU A 374 19.40 0.84 16.91
C GLU A 374 17.90 1.10 16.76
N LEU A 375 17.08 0.76 17.76
CA LEU A 375 15.64 1.00 17.76
C LEU A 375 15.29 2.49 17.76
N ILE A 376 16.04 3.30 18.51
CA ILE A 376 15.86 4.76 18.53
C ILE A 376 16.10 5.35 17.14
N ASN A 377 17.19 4.94 16.47
CA ASN A 377 17.47 5.38 15.11
C ASN A 377 16.39 4.94 14.11
N LEU A 378 15.86 3.73 14.28
CA LEU A 378 14.76 3.22 13.46
C LEU A 378 13.48 4.04 13.61
N CYS A 379 13.25 4.63 14.77
CA CYS A 379 12.03 5.39 15.06
C CYS A 379 12.19 6.91 14.86
N GLY A 380 13.28 7.38 14.21
CA GLY A 380 13.51 8.81 13.93
C GLY A 380 14.71 9.44 14.65
N GLY A 381 15.45 8.69 15.47
CA GLY A 381 16.68 9.14 16.13
C GLY A 381 16.46 9.84 17.47
N TYR A 382 17.57 10.13 18.16
CA TYR A 382 17.53 10.80 19.47
C TYR A 382 16.90 12.19 19.33
N ASN A 383 15.88 12.47 20.16
CA ASN A 383 15.03 13.69 20.18
C ASN A 383 13.91 13.76 19.15
N ASN A 384 13.76 12.79 18.24
CA ASN A 384 12.67 12.76 17.25
C ASN A 384 12.05 11.37 17.09
N VAL A 385 11.98 10.61 18.20
CA VAL A 385 11.39 9.27 18.22
C VAL A 385 9.86 9.38 18.10
N GLN A 386 9.27 8.74 17.10
CA GLN A 386 7.83 8.83 16.81
C GLN A 386 7.16 7.46 16.89
N LEU A 387 5.97 7.40 17.51
CA LEU A 387 5.18 6.16 17.62
C LEU A 387 4.76 5.64 16.23
N SER A 388 4.40 6.54 15.30
CA SER A 388 4.10 6.19 13.91
C SER A 388 5.26 5.49 13.20
N GLU A 389 6.49 5.94 13.43
CA GLU A 389 7.71 5.31 12.86
C GLU A 389 8.05 3.97 13.52
N MET A 390 7.67 3.75 14.78
CA MET A 390 7.78 2.41 15.37
C MET A 390 6.78 1.44 14.72
N LEU A 391 5.56 1.89 14.48
CA LEU A 391 4.49 1.06 13.91
C LEU A 391 4.67 0.81 12.42
N SER A 392 5.36 1.70 11.71
CA SER A 392 5.78 1.45 10.32
C SER A 392 6.54 0.13 10.22
N VAL A 393 7.44 -0.15 11.16
CA VAL A 393 8.24 -1.39 11.20
C VAL A 393 7.36 -2.63 11.28
N LEU A 394 6.20 -2.55 11.96
CA LEU A 394 5.22 -3.64 12.02
C LEU A 394 4.48 -3.79 10.69
N PHE A 395 3.91 -2.71 10.15
CA PHE A 395 3.07 -2.74 8.95
C PHE A 395 3.85 -2.93 7.64
N GLU A 396 5.15 -2.66 7.63
CA GLU A 396 6.06 -2.99 6.53
C GLU A 396 6.52 -4.44 6.54
N SER A 397 6.23 -5.21 7.60
CA SER A 397 6.60 -6.61 7.63
C SER A 397 5.92 -7.37 6.48
N PRO A 398 6.60 -8.37 5.86
CA PRO A 398 6.13 -8.99 4.62
C PRO A 398 4.69 -9.51 4.67
N TRP A 399 4.22 -9.93 5.86
CA TRP A 399 2.88 -10.45 6.06
C TRP A 399 1.78 -9.41 5.81
N PHE A 400 1.90 -8.20 6.38
CA PHE A 400 0.89 -7.13 6.22
C PHE A 400 0.77 -6.63 4.79
N THR A 401 1.77 -6.90 3.95
CA THR A 401 1.78 -6.46 2.56
C THR A 401 1.09 -7.43 1.60
N ARG A 402 0.63 -8.61 2.03
CA ARG A 402 0.07 -9.62 1.13
C ARG A 402 -1.44 -9.46 0.95
N VAL A 403 -1.96 -9.71 -0.25
CA VAL A 403 -3.41 -9.61 -0.51
C VAL A 403 -4.20 -10.73 0.17
N TRP A 404 -3.68 -11.96 0.15
CA TRP A 404 -4.38 -13.13 0.70
C TRP A 404 -4.60 -13.05 2.22
N VAL A 405 -3.72 -12.38 2.96
CA VAL A 405 -3.83 -12.28 4.42
C VAL A 405 -5.08 -11.55 4.89
N VAL A 406 -5.69 -10.75 4.01
CA VAL A 406 -6.96 -10.07 4.26
C VAL A 406 -8.07 -11.10 4.53
N GLN A 407 -8.13 -12.19 3.75
CA GLN A 407 -9.06 -13.31 4.00
C GLN A 407 -8.72 -14.06 5.27
N GLU A 408 -7.43 -14.27 5.53
CA GLU A 408 -6.96 -15.08 6.65
C GLU A 408 -7.37 -14.48 8.00
N VAL A 409 -7.38 -13.14 8.11
CA VAL A 409 -7.75 -12.45 9.36
C VAL A 409 -9.20 -12.00 9.42
N LEU A 410 -9.75 -11.43 8.34
CA LEU A 410 -11.12 -10.89 8.40
C LEU A 410 -12.19 -11.97 8.49
N PHE A 411 -11.94 -13.17 7.96
CA PHE A 411 -12.87 -14.29 8.15
C PHE A 411 -12.73 -14.97 9.50
N SER A 412 -11.63 -14.74 10.22
CA SER A 412 -11.40 -15.37 11.51
C SER A 412 -12.39 -14.90 12.58
N SER A 413 -12.79 -15.84 13.45
CA SER A 413 -13.54 -15.49 14.66
C SER A 413 -12.63 -14.90 15.74
N ASN A 414 -11.41 -15.46 15.87
CA ASN A 414 -10.38 -15.00 16.79
C ASN A 414 -9.02 -14.98 16.07
N ALA A 415 -8.38 -13.81 15.95
CA ALA A 415 -7.03 -13.68 15.39
C ALA A 415 -6.02 -13.17 16.42
N PHE A 416 -4.83 -13.77 16.39
CA PHE A 416 -3.70 -13.38 17.23
C PHE A 416 -2.44 -13.22 16.38
N VAL A 417 -1.76 -12.10 16.55
CA VAL A 417 -0.46 -11.82 15.93
C VAL A 417 0.65 -12.29 16.86
N ARG A 418 1.57 -13.07 16.29
CA ARG A 418 2.71 -13.68 16.95
C ARG A 418 4.01 -13.23 16.28
N CYS A 419 4.96 -12.79 17.09
CA CYS A 419 6.33 -12.53 16.67
C CYS A 419 7.25 -12.99 17.79
N ASN A 420 8.23 -13.85 17.46
CA ASN A 420 9.10 -14.46 18.47
C ASN A 420 8.29 -15.14 19.60
N GLY A 421 8.34 -14.60 20.83
CA GLY A 421 7.57 -15.09 21.98
C GLY A 421 6.32 -14.27 22.32
N GLU A 422 6.10 -13.14 21.65
CA GLU A 422 4.98 -12.24 21.93
C GLU A 422 3.72 -12.69 21.20
N ILE A 423 2.57 -12.51 21.85
CA ILE A 423 1.25 -12.86 21.32
C ILE A 423 0.29 -11.72 21.66
N ILE A 424 -0.31 -11.13 20.64
CA ILE A 424 -1.24 -10.00 20.79
C ILE A 424 -2.52 -10.25 20.01
N PRO A 425 -3.71 -10.00 20.58
CA PRO A 425 -4.97 -10.04 19.83
C PRO A 425 -4.98 -9.04 18.67
N TRP A 426 -5.47 -9.45 17.51
CA TRP A 426 -5.60 -8.59 16.33
C TRP A 426 -6.35 -7.28 16.61
N LYS A 427 -7.38 -7.34 17.46
CA LYS A 427 -8.17 -6.18 17.89
C LYS A 427 -7.32 -5.06 18.46
N GLU A 428 -6.29 -5.36 19.24
CA GLU A 428 -5.43 -4.33 19.86
C GLU A 428 -4.68 -3.54 18.77
N ILE A 429 -4.15 -4.23 17.76
CA ILE A 429 -3.44 -3.61 16.63
C ILE A 429 -4.38 -2.69 15.84
N VAL A 430 -5.59 -3.17 15.54
CA VAL A 430 -6.62 -2.38 14.84
C VAL A 430 -7.00 -1.14 15.63
N THR A 431 -7.30 -1.28 16.92
CA THR A 431 -7.70 -0.17 17.78
C THR A 431 -6.62 0.91 17.87
N ILE A 432 -5.35 0.51 18.08
CA ILE A 432 -4.24 1.48 18.09
C ILE A 432 -4.09 2.16 16.72
N ASN A 433 -4.19 1.42 15.63
CA ASN A 433 -4.14 2.00 14.28
C ASN A 433 -5.27 3.03 14.06
N GLU A 434 -6.49 2.75 14.51
CA GLU A 434 -7.60 3.69 14.43
C GLU A 434 -7.37 4.97 15.24
N TRP A 435 -6.80 4.85 16.45
CA TRP A 435 -6.46 6.02 17.27
C TRP A 435 -5.41 6.92 16.61
N LEU A 436 -4.46 6.35 15.88
CA LEU A 436 -3.44 7.11 15.15
C LEU A 436 -3.99 7.85 13.93
N LEU A 437 -5.10 7.35 13.36
CA LEU A 437 -5.83 8.00 12.27
C LEU A 437 -6.78 9.10 12.76
N ASP A 438 -6.95 9.28 14.07
CA ASP A 438 -7.82 10.32 14.60
C ASP A 438 -7.23 11.71 14.32
N SER A 439 -8.04 12.61 13.77
CA SER A 439 -7.61 13.97 13.44
C SER A 439 -7.02 14.73 14.63
N ARG A 440 -7.47 14.44 15.85
CA ARG A 440 -6.94 15.05 17.09
C ARG A 440 -5.52 14.59 17.41
N TYR A 441 -5.13 13.38 17.01
CA TYR A 441 -3.75 12.90 17.10
C TYR A 441 -2.88 13.55 16.02
N LEU A 442 -3.37 13.57 14.78
CA LEU A 442 -2.67 14.14 13.63
C LEU A 442 -2.29 15.61 13.84
N VAL A 443 -3.19 16.40 14.43
CA VAL A 443 -2.96 17.83 14.70
C VAL A 443 -1.89 18.07 15.77
N GLN A 444 -1.68 17.14 16.71
CA GLN A 444 -0.67 17.29 17.77
C GLN A 444 0.77 17.13 17.25
N GLN A 445 0.92 16.69 16.01
CA GLN A 445 2.19 16.31 15.45
C GLN A 445 2.32 16.80 14.00
N PRO A 446 2.36 18.14 13.79
CA PRO A 446 2.31 18.76 12.46
C PRO A 446 3.53 18.48 11.57
N HIS A 447 4.59 17.88 12.12
CA HIS A 447 5.82 17.49 11.42
C HIS A 447 5.94 15.97 11.21
N ILE A 448 4.88 15.20 11.48
CA ILE A 448 4.92 13.75 11.28
C ILE A 448 4.98 13.44 9.78
N LYS A 449 6.05 12.75 9.42
CA LYS A 449 6.27 12.04 8.15
C LYS A 449 5.03 11.23 7.76
N PHE A 450 4.92 10.87 6.48
CA PHE A 450 4.01 9.82 5.99
C PHE A 450 3.76 8.76 7.06
N GLN A 451 2.62 8.84 7.77
CA GLN A 451 2.32 7.82 8.75
C GLN A 451 2.27 6.51 7.97
N THR A 452 3.16 5.57 8.24
CA THR A 452 3.05 4.24 7.66
C THR A 452 1.98 3.55 8.48
N MET A 453 0.81 3.48 7.88
CA MET A 453 -0.41 2.98 8.48
C MET A 453 -0.74 1.65 7.84
N MET A 454 -1.63 0.90 8.48
CA MET A 454 -2.30 -0.19 7.79
C MET A 454 -2.93 0.33 6.48
N VAL A 455 -2.84 -0.49 5.43
CA VAL A 455 -3.50 -0.23 4.15
C VAL A 455 -5.01 0.00 4.39
N PRO A 456 -5.68 0.96 3.71
CA PRO A 456 -7.06 1.38 3.98
C PRO A 456 -8.07 0.23 4.08
N ILE A 457 -7.89 -0.82 3.27
CA ILE A 457 -8.76 -2.02 3.26
C ILE A 457 -8.99 -2.61 4.65
N TRP A 458 -7.96 -2.60 5.51
CA TRP A 458 -8.09 -3.15 6.85
C TRP A 458 -9.12 -2.39 7.68
N LYS A 459 -9.16 -1.05 7.56
CA LYS A 459 -10.16 -0.22 8.26
C LYS A 459 -11.55 -0.40 7.66
N GLY A 460 -11.66 -0.39 6.32
CA GLY A 460 -12.94 -0.52 5.62
C GLY A 460 -13.67 -1.81 5.98
N LEU A 461 -12.93 -2.92 6.00
CA LEU A 461 -13.51 -4.25 6.21
C LEU A 461 -13.56 -4.69 7.69
N ASN A 462 -12.82 -4.07 8.62
CA ASN A 462 -12.96 -4.38 10.05
C ASN A 462 -14.39 -4.12 10.56
N LYS A 463 -15.05 -3.05 10.09
CA LYS A 463 -16.46 -2.78 10.42
C LYS A 463 -17.40 -3.91 9.98
N VAL A 464 -17.12 -4.48 8.81
CA VAL A 464 -17.85 -5.65 8.28
C VAL A 464 -17.64 -6.87 9.19
N GLN A 465 -16.41 -7.13 9.61
CA GLN A 465 -16.09 -8.23 10.53
C GLN A 465 -16.78 -8.05 11.89
N GLU A 466 -16.76 -6.85 12.47
CA GLU A 466 -17.43 -6.55 13.74
C GLU A 466 -18.95 -6.78 13.66
N ASN A 467 -19.59 -6.31 12.59
CA ASN A 467 -21.01 -6.52 12.35
C ASN A 467 -21.34 -8.02 12.21
N ARG A 468 -20.53 -8.75 11.43
CA ARG A 468 -20.68 -10.20 11.26
C ARG A 468 -20.57 -10.95 12.60
N ASN A 469 -19.60 -10.60 13.44
CA ASN A 469 -19.41 -11.23 14.75
C ASN A 469 -20.55 -10.91 15.72
N ARG A 470 -21.15 -9.71 15.65
CA ARG A 470 -22.35 -9.34 16.44
C ARG A 470 -23.58 -10.15 16.03
N ILE A 471 -23.78 -10.36 14.74
CA ILE A 471 -24.90 -11.16 14.21
C ILE A 471 -24.77 -12.62 14.64
N LEU A 472 -23.58 -13.21 14.52
CA LEU A 472 -23.32 -14.60 14.93
C LEU A 472 -23.42 -14.80 16.45
N GLY A 473 -23.17 -13.75 17.24
CA GLY A 473 -23.21 -13.78 18.71
C GLY A 473 -24.54 -13.42 19.37
N SER A 474 -25.58 -13.03 18.61
CA SER A 474 -26.87 -12.59 19.17
C SER A 474 -28.01 -13.56 18.86
N ASN A 475 -28.77 -13.95 19.89
CA ASN A 475 -30.05 -14.66 19.75
C ASN A 475 -31.18 -13.72 19.27
N ALA A 476 -30.88 -12.82 18.34
CA ALA A 476 -31.84 -11.81 17.87
C ALA A 476 -32.83 -12.43 16.85
N PRO A 477 -34.11 -12.00 16.86
CA PRO A 477 -35.12 -12.53 15.94
C PRO A 477 -34.76 -12.31 14.47
N GLN A 478 -35.07 -13.31 13.65
CA GLN A 478 -34.64 -13.50 12.26
C GLN A 478 -35.02 -12.33 11.32
N ASP A 479 -36.06 -11.57 11.65
CA ASP A 479 -36.56 -10.46 10.83
C ASP A 479 -35.72 -9.17 10.96
N SER A 480 -34.93 -9.01 12.03
CA SER A 480 -34.02 -7.87 12.22
C SER A 480 -32.70 -8.03 11.46
N VAL A 481 -32.32 -9.28 11.15
CA VAL A 481 -31.03 -9.64 10.53
C VAL A 481 -30.98 -9.27 9.04
N VAL A 482 -32.13 -9.22 8.37
CA VAL A 482 -32.23 -8.96 6.93
C VAL A 482 -32.03 -7.47 6.59
N ALA A 483 -32.29 -6.56 7.52
CA ALA A 483 -32.18 -5.11 7.28
C ALA A 483 -30.76 -4.54 7.51
N GLU A 484 -29.91 -5.21 8.29
CA GLU A 484 -28.52 -4.78 8.60
C GLU A 484 -27.43 -5.59 7.88
N ALA A 485 -27.79 -6.73 7.27
CA ALA A 485 -26.87 -7.59 6.49
C ALA A 485 -26.44 -6.98 5.12
N SER A 486 -26.88 -5.76 4.79
CA SER A 486 -26.69 -5.11 3.49
C SER A 486 -25.55 -4.07 3.45
N THR A 487 -24.38 -4.35 4.05
CA THR A 487 -23.30 -3.33 4.14
C THR A 487 -21.91 -3.84 3.77
N LEU A 488 -21.82 -4.82 2.85
CA LEU A 488 -20.54 -5.03 2.16
C LEU A 488 -20.29 -3.87 1.19
N PRO A 489 -19.06 -3.34 1.12
CA PRO A 489 -18.70 -2.32 0.13
C PRO A 489 -18.79 -2.87 -1.30
N GLY A 490 -18.82 -1.95 -2.27
CA GLY A 490 -18.71 -2.30 -3.69
C GLY A 490 -17.33 -2.84 -4.02
N ILE A 491 -17.23 -3.72 -5.02
CA ILE A 491 -15.96 -4.38 -5.37
C ILE A 491 -14.88 -3.39 -5.84
N LEU A 492 -15.27 -2.27 -6.44
CA LEU A 492 -14.32 -1.23 -6.84
C LEU A 492 -13.65 -0.60 -5.62
N ASP A 493 -14.41 -0.27 -4.57
CA ASP A 493 -13.85 0.32 -3.34
C ASP A 493 -12.87 -0.64 -2.67
N VAL A 494 -13.24 -1.93 -2.56
CA VAL A 494 -12.36 -2.97 -2.02
C VAL A 494 -11.08 -3.09 -2.83
N PHE A 495 -11.18 -3.08 -4.16
CA PHE A 495 -10.04 -3.17 -5.06
C PHE A 495 -9.10 -1.96 -4.89
N LEU A 496 -9.64 -0.76 -4.81
CA LEU A 496 -8.87 0.47 -4.65
C LEU A 496 -8.19 0.57 -3.29
N ASP A 497 -8.91 0.21 -2.23
CA ASP A 497 -8.37 0.15 -0.87
C ASP A 497 -7.24 -0.87 -0.74
N ALA A 498 -7.22 -1.92 -1.57
CA ALA A 498 -6.19 -2.95 -1.60
C ALA A 498 -4.98 -2.65 -2.50
N LEU A 499 -4.91 -1.49 -3.17
CA LEU A 499 -3.88 -1.21 -4.18
C LEU A 499 -2.42 -1.27 -3.67
N ASP A 500 -2.19 -1.11 -2.36
CA ASP A 500 -0.85 -1.23 -1.78
C ASP A 500 -0.47 -2.68 -1.41
N LEU A 501 -1.42 -3.63 -1.49
CA LEU A 501 -1.17 -5.04 -1.24
C LEU A 501 -0.51 -5.70 -2.45
N LYS A 502 0.35 -6.67 -2.14
CA LYS A 502 1.20 -7.43 -3.04
C LYS A 502 0.66 -8.84 -3.22
N ALA A 503 0.93 -9.40 -4.38
CA ALA A 503 0.66 -10.80 -4.68
C ALA A 503 1.80 -11.37 -5.51
N THR A 504 2.06 -12.68 -5.36
CA THR A 504 3.05 -13.38 -6.19
C THR A 504 2.53 -13.52 -7.61
N ASP A 505 1.27 -13.93 -7.76
CA ASP A 505 0.54 -13.84 -9.02
C ASP A 505 -0.20 -12.49 -9.09
N PRO A 506 0.06 -11.66 -10.11
CA PRO A 506 -0.63 -10.37 -10.27
C PRO A 506 -2.16 -10.45 -10.29
N ARG A 507 -2.76 -11.57 -10.72
CA ARG A 507 -4.22 -11.76 -10.82
C ARG A 507 -4.91 -11.88 -9.47
N ASP A 508 -4.18 -12.37 -8.46
CA ASP A 508 -4.70 -12.49 -7.09
C ASP A 508 -5.00 -11.13 -6.46
N ARG A 509 -4.46 -10.04 -7.01
CA ARG A 509 -4.81 -8.67 -6.61
C ARG A 509 -6.27 -8.31 -6.88
N LEU A 510 -6.98 -9.12 -7.67
CA LEU A 510 -8.43 -9.08 -7.81
C LEU A 510 -9.08 -10.31 -7.17
N TYR A 511 -8.61 -11.51 -7.49
CA TYR A 511 -9.29 -12.75 -7.08
C TYR A 511 -9.36 -12.94 -5.56
N ALA A 512 -8.35 -12.50 -4.82
CA ALA A 512 -8.36 -12.54 -3.36
C ALA A 512 -9.38 -11.58 -2.72
N LEU A 513 -9.94 -10.64 -3.49
CA LEU A 513 -10.83 -9.60 -2.99
C LEU A 513 -12.31 -9.85 -3.29
N LEU A 514 -12.62 -10.76 -4.22
CA LEU A 514 -13.99 -11.03 -4.66
C LEU A 514 -14.93 -11.42 -3.50
N SER A 515 -14.42 -12.08 -2.47
CA SER A 515 -15.20 -12.52 -1.32
C SER A 515 -15.67 -11.39 -0.37
N PHE A 516 -15.17 -10.17 -0.55
CA PHE A 516 -15.44 -9.03 0.34
C PHE A 516 -16.43 -8.00 -0.20
N ALA A 517 -16.90 -8.18 -1.42
CA ALA A 517 -17.76 -7.19 -2.06
C ALA A 517 -19.19 -7.69 -2.23
N SER A 518 -20.15 -6.76 -2.16
CA SER A 518 -21.58 -7.06 -2.20
C SER A 518 -22.02 -7.82 -3.47
N GLU A 519 -21.36 -7.55 -4.59
CA GLU A 519 -21.69 -8.02 -5.93
C GLU A 519 -20.99 -9.35 -6.27
N THR A 520 -19.93 -9.71 -5.54
CA THR A 520 -19.02 -10.82 -5.91
C THR A 520 -18.80 -11.84 -4.79
N ASN A 521 -19.37 -11.64 -3.60
CA ASN A 521 -19.15 -12.49 -2.43
C ASN A 521 -19.72 -13.92 -2.55
N VAL A 522 -20.60 -14.19 -3.52
CA VAL A 522 -21.17 -15.52 -3.79
C VAL A 522 -20.46 -16.13 -5.01
N PRO A 523 -19.55 -17.12 -4.82
CA PRO A 523 -18.75 -17.67 -5.91
C PRO A 523 -19.57 -18.32 -7.03
N GLU A 524 -20.73 -18.90 -6.72
CA GLU A 524 -21.59 -19.60 -7.67
C GLU A 524 -22.32 -18.64 -8.63
N SER A 525 -22.57 -17.40 -8.22
CA SER A 525 -23.25 -16.38 -9.04
C SER A 525 -22.29 -15.47 -9.81
N LEU A 526 -20.97 -15.70 -9.70
CA LEU A 526 -19.98 -14.90 -10.39
C LEU A 526 -20.13 -14.97 -11.91
N ASP A 527 -20.11 -13.81 -12.55
CA ASP A 527 -20.08 -13.70 -14.01
C ASP A 527 -18.80 -14.37 -14.57
N LYS A 528 -18.93 -14.96 -15.77
CA LYS A 528 -17.82 -15.63 -16.47
C LYS A 528 -16.61 -14.74 -16.71
N LEU A 529 -16.79 -13.42 -16.81
CA LEU A 529 -15.71 -12.45 -17.03
C LEU A 529 -14.80 -12.32 -15.81
N ILE A 530 -15.37 -12.31 -14.61
CA ILE A 530 -14.64 -12.08 -13.34
C ILE A 530 -14.34 -13.36 -12.56
N LYS A 531 -14.85 -14.50 -13.02
CA LYS A 531 -14.53 -15.80 -12.42
C LYS A 531 -13.00 -16.08 -12.50
N PRO A 532 -12.38 -16.56 -11.41
CA PRO A 532 -10.95 -16.84 -11.41
C PRO A 532 -10.51 -17.81 -12.52
N ASP A 533 -9.55 -17.38 -13.35
CA ASP A 533 -8.95 -18.18 -14.41
C ASP A 533 -7.46 -17.84 -14.58
N TYR A 534 -6.61 -18.71 -14.03
CA TYR A 534 -5.15 -18.58 -14.08
C TYR A 534 -4.54 -18.93 -15.44
N ASN A 535 -5.35 -19.25 -16.47
CA ASN A 535 -4.88 -19.37 -17.84
C ASN A 535 -5.02 -18.05 -18.63
N LYS A 536 -5.79 -17.08 -18.12
CA LYS A 536 -5.95 -15.77 -18.77
C LYS A 536 -4.70 -14.89 -18.58
N PRO A 537 -4.29 -14.13 -19.62
CA PRO A 537 -3.29 -13.07 -19.48
C PRO A 537 -3.74 -12.01 -18.47
N VAL A 538 -2.80 -11.49 -17.68
CA VAL A 538 -3.07 -10.49 -16.63
C VAL A 538 -3.86 -9.29 -17.15
N GLY A 539 -3.46 -8.72 -18.28
CA GLY A 539 -4.14 -7.56 -18.88
C GLY A 539 -5.60 -7.83 -19.25
N HIS A 540 -5.92 -9.05 -19.70
CA HIS A 540 -7.30 -9.44 -20.02
C HIS A 540 -8.14 -9.61 -18.76
N VAL A 541 -7.59 -10.10 -17.65
CA VAL A 541 -8.32 -10.23 -16.38
C VAL A 541 -8.82 -8.87 -15.90
N PHE A 542 -7.96 -7.85 -15.93
CA PHE A 542 -8.35 -6.51 -15.50
C PHE A 542 -9.22 -5.78 -16.54
N ALA A 543 -9.03 -6.03 -17.84
CA ALA A 543 -9.93 -5.53 -18.88
C ALA A 543 -11.34 -6.12 -18.75
N ASP A 544 -11.45 -7.43 -18.52
CA ASP A 544 -12.70 -8.14 -18.26
C ASP A 544 -13.37 -7.60 -16.99
N PHE A 545 -12.61 -7.38 -15.92
CA PHE A 545 -13.11 -6.78 -14.68
C PHE A 545 -13.65 -5.36 -14.91
N THR A 546 -12.90 -4.48 -15.60
CA THR A 546 -13.36 -3.13 -15.89
C THR A 546 -14.62 -3.12 -16.76
N ARG A 547 -14.66 -3.94 -17.80
CA ARG A 547 -15.83 -4.08 -18.68
C ARG A 547 -17.05 -4.61 -17.93
N TRP A 548 -16.87 -5.66 -17.13
CA TRP A 548 -17.92 -6.22 -16.30
C TRP A 548 -18.48 -5.17 -15.33
N TRP A 549 -17.60 -4.41 -14.65
CA TRP A 549 -18.02 -3.39 -13.70
C TRP A 549 -18.86 -2.30 -14.37
N ILE A 550 -18.43 -1.80 -15.55
CA ILE A 550 -19.18 -0.82 -16.34
C ILE A 550 -20.59 -1.33 -16.69
N ARG A 551 -20.67 -2.60 -17.11
CA ARG A 551 -21.95 -3.23 -17.48
C ARG A 551 -22.87 -3.38 -16.29
N GLU A 552 -22.36 -3.89 -15.17
CA GLU A 552 -23.14 -4.17 -13.96
C GLU A 552 -23.65 -2.89 -13.29
N HIS A 553 -22.78 -1.87 -13.18
CA HIS A 553 -23.09 -0.61 -12.49
C HIS A 553 -23.69 0.45 -13.40
N ARG A 554 -23.71 0.22 -14.72
CA ARG A 554 -24.11 1.20 -15.74
C ARG A 554 -23.43 2.56 -15.56
N SER A 555 -22.16 2.53 -15.16
CA SER A 555 -21.35 3.70 -14.80
C SER A 555 -19.95 3.59 -15.38
N LEU A 556 -19.32 4.73 -15.65
CA LEU A 556 -17.92 4.84 -16.05
C LEU A 556 -17.00 5.34 -14.94
N ALA A 557 -17.46 5.43 -13.68
CA ALA A 557 -16.64 5.92 -12.57
C ALA A 557 -15.34 5.12 -12.37
N ILE A 558 -15.33 3.82 -12.72
CA ILE A 558 -14.11 3.00 -12.75
C ILE A 558 -13.00 3.56 -13.67
N LEU A 559 -13.35 4.33 -14.70
CA LEU A 559 -12.36 4.99 -15.57
C LEU A 559 -11.66 6.15 -14.87
N SER A 560 -12.32 6.81 -13.90
CA SER A 560 -11.70 7.82 -13.04
C SER A 560 -10.76 7.20 -12.01
N ALA A 561 -11.08 5.99 -11.55
CA ALA A 561 -10.20 5.22 -10.67
C ALA A 561 -8.86 4.83 -11.32
N ILE A 562 -8.70 5.03 -12.64
CA ILE A 562 -7.42 4.84 -13.32
C ILE A 562 -6.37 5.88 -12.90
N HIS A 563 -6.80 7.01 -12.33
CA HIS A 563 -5.90 8.01 -11.74
C HIS A 563 -5.11 7.51 -10.54
N CYS A 564 -5.47 6.36 -9.98
CA CYS A 564 -4.65 5.69 -8.97
C CYS A 564 -3.30 5.20 -9.53
N GLN A 565 -3.15 5.12 -10.86
CA GLN A 565 -1.95 4.60 -11.53
C GLN A 565 -0.80 5.60 -11.57
N ARG A 566 0.42 5.14 -11.23
CA ARG A 566 1.64 5.97 -11.07
C ARG A 566 2.01 6.85 -12.27
N THR A 567 1.59 6.48 -13.47
CA THR A 567 1.93 7.20 -14.71
C THR A 567 0.78 8.06 -15.22
N ARG A 568 -0.36 8.08 -14.53
CA ARG A 568 -1.60 8.70 -15.03
C ARG A 568 -2.23 9.68 -14.08
N THR A 569 -1.66 9.81 -12.88
CA THR A 569 -2.02 10.81 -11.87
C THR A 569 -1.99 12.24 -12.43
N TRP A 570 -2.74 13.11 -11.76
CA TRP A 570 -2.82 14.54 -12.06
C TRP A 570 -1.45 15.25 -12.04
N GLN A 571 -0.52 14.81 -11.20
CA GLN A 571 0.91 15.19 -11.21
C GLN A 571 1.77 13.99 -11.59
N ARG A 572 2.99 14.21 -12.07
CA ARG A 572 3.96 13.11 -12.18
C ARG A 572 4.40 12.69 -10.79
N THR A 573 3.86 11.55 -10.35
CA THR A 573 4.26 10.89 -9.10
C THR A 573 5.51 10.02 -9.29
N SER A 574 6.09 9.99 -10.51
CA SER A 574 7.32 9.25 -10.83
C SER A 574 8.30 10.13 -11.60
N CYS A 575 9.53 10.27 -11.10
CA CYS A 575 10.60 10.99 -11.80
C CYS A 575 11.01 10.23 -13.08
N GLN A 576 10.50 10.64 -14.25
CA GLN A 576 11.02 10.21 -15.55
C GLN A 576 12.32 10.95 -15.87
N SER A 577 13.47 10.38 -15.49
CA SER A 577 14.74 10.68 -16.19
C SER A 577 15.44 9.42 -16.72
N ILE A 578 14.70 8.32 -16.88
CA ILE A 578 15.15 7.25 -17.79
C ILE A 578 14.75 7.68 -19.21
N VAL A 579 15.44 8.69 -19.74
CA VAL A 579 15.72 8.73 -21.18
C VAL A 579 17.03 7.99 -21.36
N ASN A 580 17.02 6.69 -21.06
CA ASN A 580 17.82 5.73 -21.78
C ASN A 580 16.84 5.04 -22.72
N THR A 581 17.12 5.18 -24.00
CA THR A 581 16.30 4.88 -25.17
C THR A 581 15.95 3.39 -25.38
N ASN A 582 15.85 2.54 -24.34
CA ASN A 582 15.60 1.10 -24.54
C ASN A 582 14.74 0.33 -23.49
N GLU A 583 14.06 0.96 -22.51
CA GLU A 583 13.16 0.23 -21.58
C GLU A 583 11.89 1.08 -21.30
N SER A 584 10.64 0.77 -21.67
CA SER A 584 9.90 -0.47 -21.95
C SER A 584 9.77 -1.47 -20.79
N ARG A 585 9.84 -0.99 -19.55
CA ARG A 585 9.35 -1.68 -18.33
C ARG A 585 8.85 -0.58 -17.39
N ILE A 586 7.59 -0.42 -16.99
CA ILE A 586 6.44 -1.32 -16.86
C ILE A 586 5.19 -0.43 -17.10
N GLN A 587 4.68 -0.39 -18.32
CA GLN A 587 3.29 -0.83 -18.49
C GLN A 587 3.47 -2.26 -19.01
N PRO A 588 2.72 -3.27 -18.55
CA PRO A 588 2.65 -4.51 -19.30
C PRO A 588 2.27 -4.10 -20.73
N SER A 589 3.14 -4.36 -21.70
CA SER A 589 3.03 -3.86 -23.08
C SER A 589 1.74 -4.29 -23.81
N ASN A 590 0.89 -5.07 -23.14
CA ASN A 590 -0.37 -5.64 -23.62
C ASN A 590 -1.60 -5.26 -22.76
N GLN A 591 -1.53 -4.28 -21.84
CA GLN A 591 -2.72 -3.86 -21.08
C GLN A 591 -3.45 -2.69 -21.76
N PRO A 592 -4.77 -2.75 -21.95
CA PRO A 592 -5.52 -1.66 -22.55
C PRO A 592 -5.51 -0.38 -21.71
N SER A 593 -5.49 0.78 -22.35
CA SER A 593 -5.42 2.08 -21.64
C SER A 593 -6.68 2.41 -20.84
N TRP A 594 -7.78 1.71 -21.05
CA TRP A 594 -9.04 1.91 -20.33
C TRP A 594 -9.24 0.93 -19.17
N ALA A 595 -8.37 -0.08 -19.03
CA ALA A 595 -8.48 -1.07 -17.96
C ALA A 595 -7.83 -0.56 -16.66
N VAL A 596 -8.43 -0.90 -15.51
CA VAL A 596 -7.78 -0.67 -14.21
C VAL A 596 -6.50 -1.50 -14.11
N SER A 597 -5.54 -1.04 -13.31
CA SER A 597 -4.25 -1.71 -13.17
C SER A 597 -3.96 -1.96 -11.69
N ILE A 598 -3.05 -2.89 -11.47
CA ILE A 598 -2.44 -3.16 -10.18
C ILE A 598 -1.42 -2.08 -9.79
N GLU A 599 -1.01 -1.25 -10.74
CA GLU A 599 -0.10 -0.15 -10.46
C GLU A 599 -0.87 0.98 -9.78
N GLY A 600 -0.46 1.36 -8.56
CA GLY A 600 -1.05 2.50 -7.88
C GLY A 600 -0.79 2.53 -6.39
N ARG A 601 -1.49 3.44 -5.71
CA ARG A 601 -1.45 3.63 -4.26
C ARG A 601 -2.88 3.82 -3.77
N SER A 602 -3.30 3.03 -2.78
CA SER A 602 -4.64 3.11 -2.19
C SER A 602 -4.91 4.48 -1.56
N ARG A 603 -3.89 5.15 -1.03
CA ARG A 603 -4.01 6.52 -0.49
C ARG A 603 -4.44 7.52 -1.56
N TRP A 604 -3.96 7.34 -2.79
CA TRP A 604 -4.34 8.18 -3.93
C TRP A 604 -5.61 7.66 -4.62
N ALA A 605 -6.31 6.68 -4.04
CA ALA A 605 -7.54 6.16 -4.63
C ALA A 605 -8.62 7.23 -4.78
N ALA A 606 -8.71 8.13 -3.80
CA ALA A 606 -9.64 9.23 -3.80
C ALA A 606 -9.13 10.46 -4.58
N ALA A 607 -7.96 10.39 -5.24
CA ALA A 607 -7.34 11.49 -5.97
C ALA A 607 -7.95 11.71 -7.36
N ASN A 608 -9.27 11.66 -7.45
CA ASN A 608 -10.01 11.77 -8.70
C ASN A 608 -11.28 12.61 -8.49
N LEU A 609 -11.81 13.16 -9.58
CA LEU A 609 -12.97 14.04 -9.56
C LEU A 609 -14.21 13.33 -9.00
N GLU A 610 -14.45 12.08 -9.40
CA GLU A 610 -15.62 11.28 -8.98
C GLU A 610 -15.68 11.09 -7.47
N ALA A 611 -14.53 10.86 -6.83
CA ALA A 611 -14.45 10.65 -5.38
C ALA A 611 -14.57 11.95 -4.57
N GLN A 612 -14.24 13.11 -5.17
CA GLN A 612 -14.10 14.39 -4.47
C GLN A 612 -15.25 15.37 -4.73
N PHE A 613 -16.07 15.12 -5.76
CA PHE A 613 -17.11 16.03 -6.23
C PHE A 613 -18.33 15.27 -6.74
N ASP A 614 -19.52 15.83 -6.51
CA ASP A 614 -20.79 15.33 -7.08
C ASP A 614 -21.03 15.96 -8.46
N PHE A 615 -20.11 15.74 -9.39
CA PHE A 615 -20.25 16.17 -10.78
C PHE A 615 -21.23 15.28 -11.54
N LYS A 616 -21.80 15.81 -12.63
CA LYS A 616 -22.74 15.11 -13.52
C LYS A 616 -22.64 15.64 -14.95
N ALA A 617 -21.43 15.65 -15.50
CA ALA A 617 -21.14 16.23 -16.81
C ALA A 617 -21.96 15.61 -17.95
N THR A 618 -22.38 14.34 -17.81
CA THR A 618 -23.26 13.65 -18.78
C THR A 618 -24.68 13.37 -18.26
N GLY A 619 -25.11 14.02 -17.18
CA GLY A 619 -26.44 13.82 -16.59
C GLY A 619 -26.73 12.35 -16.26
N ASP A 620 -27.95 11.90 -16.55
CA ASP A 620 -28.40 10.52 -16.29
C ASP A 620 -28.17 9.55 -17.47
N THR A 621 -27.21 9.87 -18.36
CA THR A 621 -26.88 8.95 -19.47
C THR A 621 -26.26 7.65 -18.94
N ILE A 622 -26.44 6.56 -19.69
CA ILE A 622 -25.88 5.25 -19.34
C ILE A 622 -25.06 4.65 -20.50
N PRO A 623 -24.05 3.81 -20.22
CA PRO A 623 -23.31 3.09 -21.26
C PRO A 623 -24.22 2.15 -22.04
N SER A 624 -23.98 2.03 -23.35
CA SER A 624 -24.75 1.12 -24.21
C SER A 624 -24.25 -0.32 -24.05
N GLU A 625 -25.10 -1.20 -23.52
CA GLU A 625 -24.76 -2.61 -23.28
C GLU A 625 -24.33 -3.34 -24.57
N GLU A 626 -24.97 -3.04 -25.71
CA GLU A 626 -24.63 -3.62 -27.03
C GLU A 626 -23.19 -3.29 -27.48
N LEU A 627 -22.65 -2.14 -27.09
CA LEU A 627 -21.28 -1.74 -27.45
C LEU A 627 -20.23 -2.37 -26.55
N LEU A 628 -20.61 -2.79 -25.34
CA LEU A 628 -19.70 -3.43 -24.39
C LEU A 628 -19.35 -4.87 -24.80
N ASP A 629 -20.23 -5.53 -25.57
CA ASP A 629 -19.98 -6.87 -26.12
C ASP A 629 -19.04 -6.79 -27.34
N CYS A 630 -17.74 -6.86 -27.05
CA CYS A 630 -16.67 -6.82 -28.05
C CYS A 630 -15.99 -8.18 -28.16
N ALA A 631 -15.75 -8.64 -29.39
CA ALA A 631 -15.05 -9.91 -29.64
C ALA A 631 -13.57 -9.88 -29.18
N ASP A 632 -12.95 -8.70 -29.18
CA ASP A 632 -11.60 -8.49 -28.65
C ASP A 632 -11.66 -7.99 -27.19
N PRO A 633 -11.14 -8.75 -26.21
CA PRO A 633 -11.08 -8.34 -24.81
C PRO A 633 -10.26 -7.07 -24.57
N SER A 634 -9.39 -6.68 -25.48
CA SER A 634 -8.56 -5.47 -25.36
C SER A 634 -9.26 -4.19 -25.82
N THR A 635 -10.39 -4.31 -26.50
CA THR A 635 -11.13 -3.15 -27.02
C THR A 635 -12.38 -2.86 -26.16
N LEU A 636 -12.63 -1.58 -25.89
CA LEU A 636 -13.85 -1.09 -25.23
C LEU A 636 -14.51 -0.03 -26.12
N ARG A 637 -15.77 -0.26 -26.52
CA ARG A 637 -16.52 0.71 -27.34
C ARG A 637 -17.52 1.45 -26.48
N LEU A 638 -17.43 2.78 -26.49
CA LEU A 638 -18.31 3.66 -25.72
C LEU A 638 -18.95 4.70 -26.62
N ARG A 639 -20.19 5.07 -26.33
CA ARG A 639 -20.87 6.20 -26.99
C ARG A 639 -20.58 7.47 -26.20
N GLY A 640 -20.37 8.57 -26.91
CA GLY A 640 -20.16 9.86 -26.28
C GLY A 640 -20.27 11.03 -27.25
N ILE A 641 -19.87 12.21 -26.78
CA ILE A 641 -19.88 13.45 -27.55
C ILE A 641 -18.52 14.12 -27.41
N LYS A 642 -17.87 14.38 -28.55
CA LYS A 642 -16.65 15.19 -28.59
C LYS A 642 -16.99 16.66 -28.38
N VAL A 643 -16.45 17.24 -27.32
CA VAL A 643 -16.64 18.65 -26.94
C VAL A 643 -15.69 19.54 -27.74
N SER A 644 -14.40 19.20 -27.72
CA SER A 644 -13.30 19.99 -28.30
C SER A 644 -12.00 19.17 -28.27
N ASN A 645 -10.86 19.81 -28.50
CA ASN A 645 -9.53 19.26 -28.26
C ASN A 645 -8.64 20.26 -27.51
N LEU A 646 -7.61 19.75 -26.85
CA LEU A 646 -6.61 20.57 -26.16
C LEU A 646 -5.82 21.38 -27.19
N LYS A 647 -5.93 22.71 -27.12
CA LYS A 647 -5.19 23.61 -28.02
C LYS A 647 -3.84 23.96 -27.43
N THR A 648 -3.79 24.25 -26.13
CA THR A 648 -2.56 24.65 -25.47
C THR A 648 -2.54 24.28 -23.99
N LEU A 649 -1.34 24.09 -23.45
CA LEU A 649 -1.06 23.67 -22.08
C LEU A 649 -0.14 24.67 -21.38
N GLY A 650 -0.28 24.79 -20.06
CA GLY A 650 0.60 25.60 -19.22
C GLY A 650 0.41 25.32 -17.74
N HIS A 651 1.14 26.08 -16.91
CA HIS A 651 0.95 26.02 -15.46
C HIS A 651 -0.21 26.90 -15.05
N VAL A 652 -0.94 26.44 -14.04
CA VAL A 652 -2.04 27.23 -13.49
C VAL A 652 -1.47 28.37 -12.64
N PRO A 653 -2.00 29.60 -12.75
CA PRO A 653 -1.47 30.72 -11.98
C PRO A 653 -1.89 30.66 -10.50
N ILE A 654 -0.95 30.40 -9.58
CA ILE A 654 -1.24 30.19 -8.15
C ILE A 654 -1.91 31.41 -7.49
N GLN A 655 -1.53 32.61 -7.91
CA GLN A 655 -2.11 33.89 -7.46
C GLN A 655 -3.61 34.04 -7.76
N HIS A 656 -4.15 33.22 -8.67
CA HIS A 656 -5.58 33.16 -8.99
C HIS A 656 -6.29 31.94 -8.35
N ILE A 657 -5.55 31.10 -7.62
CA ILE A 657 -6.06 29.85 -7.01
C ILE A 657 -6.06 29.92 -5.48
N TYR A 658 -5.39 30.87 -4.85
CA TYR A 658 -5.19 30.87 -3.40
C TYR A 658 -6.48 31.14 -2.56
N PRO A 659 -6.74 30.35 -1.49
CA PRO A 659 -7.88 30.53 -0.57
C PRO A 659 -7.79 31.70 0.42
N TYR A 660 -6.93 32.71 0.19
CA TYR A 660 -6.70 33.84 1.12
C TYR A 660 -7.03 35.23 0.56
N ARG A 661 -7.71 35.32 -0.60
CA ARG A 661 -8.52 36.53 -0.82
C ARG A 661 -9.75 36.41 0.09
N ASP A 662 -10.03 37.43 0.89
CA ASP A 662 -11.18 37.52 1.81
C ASP A 662 -12.55 37.40 1.13
N ASP A 663 -12.57 37.17 -0.19
CA ASP A 663 -13.77 36.94 -0.97
C ASP A 663 -14.16 35.47 -0.88
N ASP A 664 -15.21 35.17 -0.10
CA ASP A 664 -15.89 33.86 0.01
C ASP A 664 -16.36 33.26 -1.36
N VAL A 665 -16.08 33.94 -2.48
CA VAL A 665 -16.55 33.64 -3.85
C VAL A 665 -15.80 32.46 -4.48
N PHE A 666 -14.59 32.12 -4.05
CA PHE A 666 -13.77 31.06 -4.67
C PHE A 666 -13.84 29.68 -3.99
N ARG A 667 -14.69 29.53 -2.96
CA ARG A 667 -14.96 28.25 -2.28
C ARG A 667 -16.14 27.54 -2.93
N GLY A 668 -15.89 26.85 -4.03
CA GLY A 668 -16.91 26.08 -4.76
C GLY A 668 -16.31 25.04 -5.70
N ASP A 669 -17.13 24.43 -6.55
CA ASP A 669 -16.72 23.39 -7.51
C ASP A 669 -16.00 23.94 -8.76
N GLY A 670 -15.43 25.15 -8.69
CA GLY A 670 -14.66 25.77 -9.78
C GLY A 670 -13.17 25.39 -9.75
N VAL A 671 -12.39 25.85 -10.74
CA VAL A 671 -10.96 25.51 -10.92
C VAL A 671 -10.14 25.51 -9.62
N SER A 672 -10.26 26.54 -8.78
CA SER A 672 -9.47 26.66 -7.53
C SER A 672 -9.81 25.58 -6.51
N GLY A 673 -11.09 25.32 -6.26
CA GLY A 673 -11.53 24.27 -5.33
C GLY A 673 -11.20 22.87 -5.84
N VAL A 674 -11.23 22.65 -7.16
CA VAL A 674 -10.80 21.40 -7.80
C VAL A 674 -9.31 21.20 -7.67
N TYR A 675 -8.52 22.24 -7.93
CA TYR A 675 -7.07 22.20 -7.76
C TYR A 675 -6.70 21.79 -6.33
N ASP A 676 -7.27 22.46 -5.32
CA ASP A 676 -6.98 22.19 -3.91
C ASP A 676 -7.26 20.72 -3.51
N ARG A 677 -8.45 20.21 -3.85
CA ARG A 677 -8.85 18.84 -3.45
C ARG A 677 -8.15 17.73 -4.25
N ILE A 678 -7.80 17.93 -5.52
CA ILE A 678 -7.19 16.87 -6.32
C ILE A 678 -5.70 16.73 -6.06
N PHE A 679 -5.02 17.86 -5.82
CA PHE A 679 -3.58 17.87 -5.59
C PHE A 679 -3.20 17.61 -4.11
N ASP A 680 -4.16 17.66 -3.18
CA ASP A 680 -4.05 17.11 -1.82
C ASP A 680 -5.33 16.36 -1.35
N PRO A 681 -5.67 15.24 -1.99
CA PRO A 681 -6.95 14.53 -1.79
C PRO A 681 -7.05 13.82 -0.45
N CYS A 682 -5.91 13.65 0.23
CA CYS A 682 -5.84 12.96 1.51
C CYS A 682 -5.73 13.91 2.71
N GLY A 683 -5.59 15.22 2.47
CA GLY A 683 -5.35 16.23 3.51
C GLY A 683 -4.10 15.96 4.35
N PHE A 684 -3.15 15.16 3.84
CA PHE A 684 -1.95 14.73 4.57
C PHE A 684 -0.91 15.84 4.59
N SER A 685 -0.88 16.66 3.54
CA SER A 685 -0.12 17.88 3.58
C SER A 685 -1.03 18.95 4.17
N ALA A 686 -0.91 19.22 5.48
CA ALA A 686 -1.45 20.45 6.07
C ALA A 686 -0.99 21.73 5.31
N PHE A 687 -0.08 21.57 4.35
CA PHE A 687 0.31 22.48 3.28
C PHE A 687 -0.87 23.12 2.52
N TRP A 688 -1.94 22.38 2.17
CA TRP A 688 -3.01 22.90 1.28
C TRP A 688 -4.37 23.06 1.97
N SER A 689 -4.68 22.25 2.99
CA SER A 689 -6.03 22.23 3.58
C SER A 689 -6.20 23.14 4.82
N GLN A 690 -7.07 24.14 4.70
CA GLN A 690 -7.57 24.93 5.84
C GLN A 690 -8.65 24.18 6.64
N GLY A 691 -9.27 23.16 6.05
CA GLY A 691 -10.46 22.47 6.57
C GLY A 691 -10.22 21.60 7.82
N THR A 692 -8.97 21.25 8.10
CA THR A 692 -8.59 20.39 9.23
C THR A 692 -8.28 21.18 10.50
N ILE A 693 -8.30 22.53 10.42
CA ILE A 693 -7.80 23.42 11.46
C ILE A 693 -8.93 24.29 12.02
N GLY A 694 -9.85 23.67 12.78
CA GLY A 694 -10.75 24.34 13.72
C GLY A 694 -11.63 25.47 13.18
N THR A 695 -12.48 26.03 14.03
CA THR A 695 -13.31 27.19 13.69
C THR A 695 -12.50 28.49 13.80
N LYS A 696 -12.77 29.47 12.92
CA LYS A 696 -12.20 30.84 12.95
C LYS A 696 -12.15 31.40 14.39
N GLY A 697 -10.96 31.83 14.85
CA GLY A 697 -10.80 32.62 16.08
C GLY A 697 -9.80 32.11 17.14
N ASP A 698 -9.11 30.98 16.93
CA ASP A 698 -8.11 30.48 17.88
C ASP A 698 -6.74 31.16 17.69
N PRO A 699 -6.13 31.78 18.72
CA PRO A 699 -4.83 32.43 18.63
C PRO A 699 -3.64 31.48 18.31
N ASN A 700 -3.75 30.18 18.62
CA ASN A 700 -2.73 29.20 18.20
C ASN A 700 -2.73 28.98 16.67
N LEU A 701 -3.84 29.28 16.03
CA LEU A 701 -4.11 29.08 14.60
C LEU A 701 -3.38 30.12 13.76
N ASP A 702 -3.37 31.38 14.19
CA ASP A 702 -2.62 32.45 13.51
C ASP A 702 -1.10 32.32 13.70
N GLN A 703 -0.67 31.72 14.81
CA GLN A 703 0.73 31.38 15.02
C GLN A 703 1.18 30.24 14.10
N ALA A 704 0.40 29.16 14.00
CA ALA A 704 0.68 28.06 13.06
C ALA A 704 0.73 28.54 11.61
N ARG A 705 -0.20 29.43 11.21
CA ARG A 705 -0.23 30.05 9.86
C ARG A 705 1.02 30.88 9.56
N ARG A 706 1.48 31.71 10.51
CA ARG A 706 2.69 32.53 10.34
C ARG A 706 3.94 31.67 10.25
N SER A 707 4.11 30.71 11.16
CA SER A 707 5.25 29.78 11.12
C SER A 707 5.28 28.96 9.83
N TYR A 708 4.11 28.61 9.29
CA TYR A 708 3.98 27.95 7.99
C TYR A 708 4.37 28.87 6.82
N GLN A 709 3.84 30.10 6.76
CA GLN A 709 4.21 31.08 5.74
C GLN A 709 5.69 31.42 5.77
N ASP A 710 6.29 31.53 6.96
CA ASP A 710 7.72 31.75 7.15
C ASP A 710 8.53 30.56 6.66
N HIS A 711 8.11 29.32 6.96
CA HIS A 711 8.77 28.10 6.47
C HIS A 711 8.75 28.00 4.95
N ILE A 712 7.59 28.27 4.35
CA ILE A 712 7.38 28.22 2.91
C ILE A 712 8.12 29.36 2.19
N SER A 713 8.06 30.59 2.73
CA SER A 713 8.82 31.73 2.20
C SER A 713 10.33 31.54 2.36
N ALA A 714 10.77 30.91 3.45
CA ALA A 714 12.16 30.50 3.62
C ALA A 714 12.55 29.44 2.59
N HIS A 715 11.67 28.47 2.31
CA HIS A 715 11.89 27.47 1.27
C HIS A 715 12.09 28.11 -0.12
N TRP A 716 11.31 29.14 -0.44
CA TRP A 716 11.30 29.79 -1.76
C TRP A 716 12.38 30.85 -1.95
N ASN A 717 12.79 31.55 -0.89
CA ASN A 717 13.81 32.60 -0.97
C ASN A 717 15.24 32.10 -1.28
N TYR A 718 15.52 30.79 -1.17
CA TYR A 718 16.87 30.24 -1.40
C TYR A 718 17.08 29.64 -2.80
N PHE A 719 16.05 29.54 -3.64
CA PHE A 719 16.18 29.03 -5.00
C PHE A 719 15.89 30.14 -6.02
N PRO A 720 16.91 30.70 -6.70
CA PRO A 720 16.66 31.38 -7.97
C PRO A 720 16.23 30.32 -9.00
N GLY A 721 14.92 30.04 -9.05
CA GLY A 721 14.33 29.13 -10.01
C GLY A 721 14.21 29.75 -11.40
N GLU A 722 14.18 28.91 -12.45
CA GLU A 722 13.68 29.36 -13.75
C GLU A 722 12.20 29.73 -13.60
N LYS A 723 11.81 30.89 -14.14
CA LYS A 723 10.40 31.30 -14.09
C LYS A 723 9.56 30.29 -14.85
N LEU A 724 8.49 29.82 -14.22
CA LEU A 724 7.53 28.93 -14.85
C LEU A 724 6.59 29.73 -15.74
N ARG A 725 6.23 29.13 -16.87
CA ARG A 725 5.31 29.73 -17.84
C ARG A 725 3.87 29.39 -17.47
N ALA A 726 3.17 30.34 -16.85
CA ALA A 726 1.77 30.22 -16.47
C ALA A 726 0.84 30.65 -17.62
N LEU A 727 -0.34 30.02 -17.69
CA LEU A 727 -1.32 30.22 -18.75
C LEU A 727 -2.58 30.88 -18.19
N LEU A 728 -2.95 32.04 -18.74
CA LEU A 728 -4.13 32.81 -18.33
C LEU A 728 -5.17 32.84 -19.46
N PRO A 729 -6.39 32.32 -19.25
CA PRO A 729 -7.47 32.43 -20.22
C PRO A 729 -8.07 33.85 -20.18
N LEU A 730 -8.32 34.42 -21.36
CA LEU A 730 -8.97 35.72 -21.51
C LEU A 730 -10.44 35.51 -21.90
N GLY A 731 -11.32 36.42 -21.45
CA GLY A 731 -12.78 36.28 -21.61
C GLY A 731 -13.30 36.27 -23.06
N ASP A 732 -12.44 36.45 -24.05
CA ASP A 732 -12.72 36.47 -25.49
C ASP A 732 -12.25 35.19 -26.23
N LYS A 733 -12.06 34.08 -25.50
CA LYS A 733 -11.50 32.80 -26.01
C LYS A 733 -10.01 32.87 -26.38
N SER A 734 -9.35 34.00 -26.15
CA SER A 734 -7.90 34.10 -26.26
C SER A 734 -7.22 33.71 -24.94
N TYR A 735 -5.90 33.66 -24.94
CA TYR A 735 -5.10 33.34 -23.77
C TYR A 735 -3.75 34.04 -23.88
N GLU A 736 -3.14 34.30 -22.73
CA GLU A 736 -1.78 34.83 -22.66
C GLU A 736 -0.91 33.95 -21.76
N TYR A 737 0.38 33.98 -22.04
CA TYR A 737 1.39 33.37 -21.19
C TYR A 737 2.13 34.46 -20.43
N TYR A 738 2.44 34.18 -19.17
CA TYR A 738 3.33 35.03 -18.40
C TYR A 738 4.26 34.16 -17.54
N ASP A 739 5.42 34.72 -17.22
CA ASP A 739 6.44 34.05 -16.43
C ASP A 739 6.22 34.36 -14.94
N THR A 740 6.21 33.33 -14.09
CA THR A 740 6.04 33.44 -12.63
C THR A 740 7.10 32.64 -11.88
N ASP A 741 7.63 33.24 -10.82
CA ASP A 741 8.51 32.62 -9.81
C ASP A 741 7.74 32.21 -8.54
N GLU A 742 6.42 32.39 -8.52
CA GLU A 742 5.56 32.11 -7.38
C GLU A 742 5.09 30.64 -7.32
N LEU A 743 5.33 29.86 -8.38
CA LEU A 743 4.98 28.44 -8.46
C LEU A 743 6.20 27.55 -8.14
N PRO A 744 6.03 26.44 -7.40
CA PRO A 744 7.09 25.44 -7.28
C PRO A 744 7.52 24.92 -8.65
N THR A 745 8.82 24.99 -8.95
CA THR A 745 9.40 24.54 -10.24
C THR A 745 9.19 23.06 -10.54
N CYS A 746 8.76 22.28 -9.54
CA CYS A 746 8.45 20.86 -9.66
C CYS A 746 7.01 20.56 -10.13
N LEU A 747 6.14 21.57 -10.29
CA LEU A 747 4.78 21.37 -10.79
C LEU A 747 4.78 21.11 -12.31
N ASP A 748 4.02 20.11 -12.74
CA ASP A 748 3.79 19.85 -14.16
C ASP A 748 2.75 20.84 -14.74
N PRO A 749 2.80 21.13 -16.06
CA PRO A 749 1.72 21.81 -16.77
C PRO A 749 0.43 20.98 -16.70
N ASN A 750 -0.54 21.44 -15.92
CA ASN A 750 -1.79 20.75 -15.65
C ASN A 750 -3.03 21.61 -15.96
N PHE A 751 -2.84 22.78 -16.59
CA PHE A 751 -3.90 23.67 -17.02
C PHE A 751 -3.93 23.78 -18.54
N PHE A 752 -5.14 23.81 -19.12
CA PHE A 752 -5.32 23.85 -20.56
C PHE A 752 -6.34 24.90 -21.00
N VAL A 753 -6.18 25.34 -22.25
CA VAL A 753 -7.23 26.01 -23.03
C VAL A 753 -7.53 25.17 -24.27
N ALA A 754 -8.80 24.89 -24.51
CA ALA A 754 -9.32 24.10 -25.61
C ALA A 754 -9.58 24.96 -26.85
N SER A 755 -9.72 24.33 -28.02
CA SER A 755 -9.90 25.05 -29.30
C SER A 755 -11.16 25.91 -29.39
N ASN A 756 -12.19 25.58 -28.63
CA ASN A 756 -13.44 26.34 -28.54
C ASN A 756 -13.42 27.46 -27.48
N GLY A 757 -12.31 27.64 -26.76
CA GLY A 757 -12.11 28.64 -25.72
C GLY A 757 -12.44 28.19 -24.30
N LEU A 758 -12.95 26.96 -24.10
CA LEU A 758 -13.10 26.37 -22.76
C LEU A 758 -11.72 26.12 -22.15
N PHE A 759 -11.65 26.10 -20.82
CA PHE A 759 -10.40 25.85 -20.10
C PHE A 759 -10.65 24.99 -18.87
N GLY A 760 -9.58 24.46 -18.28
CA GLY A 760 -9.69 23.65 -17.08
C GLY A 760 -8.39 22.93 -16.73
N LEU A 761 -8.52 21.84 -15.95
CA LEU A 761 -7.39 21.08 -15.43
C LEU A 761 -7.30 19.71 -16.09
N CYS A 762 -6.09 19.24 -16.34
CA CYS A 762 -5.82 17.94 -16.96
C CYS A 762 -4.70 17.16 -16.25
N PRO A 763 -4.59 15.85 -16.50
CA PRO A 763 -3.51 15.04 -15.99
C PRO A 763 -2.16 15.41 -16.61
N SER A 764 -1.07 15.19 -15.87
CA SER A 764 0.30 15.49 -16.30
C SER A 764 0.79 14.82 -17.59
N THR A 765 0.06 13.82 -18.09
CA THR A 765 0.35 13.11 -19.34
C THR A 765 -0.42 13.62 -20.55
N ALA A 766 -1.31 14.60 -20.35
CA ALA A 766 -2.05 15.27 -21.41
C ALA A 766 -1.10 15.97 -22.40
N LYS A 767 -1.55 16.06 -23.66
CA LYS A 767 -0.83 16.71 -24.76
C LYS A 767 -1.79 17.53 -25.60
N GLU A 768 -1.26 18.55 -26.25
CA GLU A 768 -1.99 19.28 -27.29
C GLU A 768 -2.49 18.29 -28.37
N GLY A 769 -3.74 18.44 -28.77
CA GLY A 769 -4.43 17.54 -29.68
C GLY A 769 -5.18 16.38 -29.03
N ASP A 770 -5.06 16.15 -27.72
CA ASP A 770 -5.95 15.20 -27.02
C ASP A 770 -7.40 15.72 -27.06
N ASP A 771 -8.35 14.82 -27.32
CA ASP A 771 -9.77 15.16 -27.47
C ASP A 771 -10.48 15.17 -26.12
N ILE A 772 -11.30 16.21 -25.88
CA ILE A 772 -12.17 16.31 -24.69
C ILE A 772 -13.50 15.67 -25.05
N VAL A 773 -13.86 14.59 -24.35
CA VAL A 773 -15.02 13.76 -24.67
C VAL A 773 -15.89 13.53 -23.44
N LEU A 774 -17.19 13.73 -23.61
CA LEU A 774 -18.22 13.34 -22.67
C LEU A 774 -18.71 11.93 -23.03
N LEU A 775 -18.28 10.93 -22.28
CA LEU A 775 -18.68 9.53 -22.47
C LEU A 775 -19.95 9.23 -21.69
N TYR A 776 -20.94 8.59 -22.32
CA TYR A 776 -22.22 8.29 -21.68
C TYR A 776 -22.03 7.33 -20.50
N GLY A 777 -22.60 7.68 -19.35
CA GLY A 777 -22.42 6.97 -18.08
C GLY A 777 -21.25 7.47 -17.23
N GLY A 778 -20.48 8.46 -17.68
CA GLY A 778 -19.43 9.10 -16.88
C GLY A 778 -19.89 10.42 -16.27
N ASN A 779 -19.48 10.72 -15.04
CA ASN A 779 -19.89 11.96 -14.40
C ASN A 779 -18.95 13.13 -14.70
N VAL A 780 -17.83 12.86 -15.39
CA VAL A 780 -16.81 13.85 -15.72
C VAL A 780 -16.36 13.75 -17.19
N PRO A 781 -15.79 14.82 -17.77
CA PRO A 781 -15.13 14.76 -19.06
C PRO A 781 -13.86 13.89 -19.04
N TYR A 782 -13.56 13.22 -20.15
CA TYR A 782 -12.36 12.41 -20.34
C TYR A 782 -11.53 12.92 -21.51
N LEU A 783 -10.21 12.80 -21.38
CA LEU A 783 -9.25 13.04 -22.43
C LEU A 783 -8.95 11.74 -23.19
N LEU A 784 -9.19 11.76 -24.50
CA LEU A 784 -8.92 10.65 -25.40
C LEU A 784 -7.84 11.03 -26.41
N ARG A 785 -6.77 10.24 -26.49
CA ARG A 785 -5.68 10.44 -27.45
C ARG A 785 -5.92 9.61 -28.71
N PRO A 786 -6.03 10.24 -29.90
CA PRO A 786 -6.14 9.50 -31.16
C PRO A 786 -4.89 8.62 -31.38
N SER A 787 -5.10 7.34 -31.70
CA SER A 787 -4.01 6.36 -31.92
C SER A 787 -4.14 5.58 -33.23
N GLY A 788 -5.11 5.94 -34.08
CA GLY A 788 -5.43 5.29 -35.34
C GLY A 788 -6.80 5.73 -35.87
N VAL A 789 -7.34 5.03 -36.86
CA VAL A 789 -8.67 5.32 -37.41
C VAL A 789 -9.75 4.90 -36.41
N ASN A 790 -10.46 5.86 -35.82
CA ASN A 790 -11.49 5.65 -34.80
C ASN A 790 -11.04 4.91 -33.53
N THR A 791 -9.73 4.81 -33.28
CA THR A 791 -9.16 4.16 -32.10
C THR A 791 -8.46 5.19 -31.23
N PHE A 792 -8.70 5.11 -29.92
CA PHE A 792 -8.24 6.08 -28.95
C PHE A 792 -7.59 5.39 -27.75
N LYS A 793 -6.60 6.06 -27.15
CA LYS A 793 -6.10 5.71 -25.82
C LYS A 793 -6.73 6.64 -24.81
N LEU A 794 -7.26 6.11 -23.72
CA LEU A 794 -7.69 6.92 -22.60
C LEU A 794 -6.45 7.57 -21.97
N VAL A 795 -6.46 8.89 -21.80
CA VAL A 795 -5.42 9.62 -21.07
C VAL A 795 -5.80 9.69 -19.60
N GLY A 796 -7.01 10.17 -19.31
CA GLY A 796 -7.61 10.22 -17.98
C GLY A 796 -8.81 11.17 -17.97
N GLU A 797 -9.43 11.35 -16.81
CA GLU A 797 -10.43 12.41 -16.60
C GLU A 797 -9.83 13.81 -16.70
N CYS A 798 -10.65 14.83 -16.96
CA CYS A 798 -10.27 16.24 -16.87
C CYS A 798 -11.40 17.09 -16.30
N PHE A 799 -11.03 18.21 -15.68
CA PHE A 799 -11.98 19.22 -15.25
C PHE A 799 -12.11 20.27 -16.35
N VAL A 800 -13.33 20.67 -16.69
CA VAL A 800 -13.61 21.71 -17.68
C VAL A 800 -14.58 22.71 -17.06
N GLU A 801 -14.15 23.97 -16.93
CA GLU A 801 -14.98 25.01 -16.31
C GLU A 801 -16.29 25.20 -17.09
N GLY A 802 -17.42 25.19 -16.38
CA GLY A 802 -18.75 25.47 -16.91
C GLY A 802 -19.46 24.33 -17.63
N ILE A 803 -18.96 23.08 -17.59
CA ILE A 803 -19.66 21.92 -18.17
C ILE A 803 -19.76 20.69 -17.24
N MET A 804 -19.33 20.82 -15.98
CA MET A 804 -19.24 19.69 -15.05
C MET A 804 -20.59 19.25 -14.47
N LYS A 805 -21.67 20.04 -14.65
CA LYS A 805 -23.01 19.78 -14.10
C LYS A 805 -24.06 19.53 -15.19
N GLY A 806 -23.62 19.22 -16.41
CA GLY A 806 -24.48 18.83 -17.53
C GLY A 806 -24.87 19.98 -18.46
N GLU A 807 -24.36 21.19 -18.24
CA GLU A 807 -24.68 22.41 -18.99
C GLU A 807 -24.46 22.24 -20.50
N TYR A 808 -23.42 21.47 -20.88
CA TYR A 808 -23.10 21.23 -22.29
C TYR A 808 -24.16 20.37 -23.01
N LEU A 809 -24.80 19.43 -22.30
CA LEU A 809 -25.84 18.57 -22.90
C LEU A 809 -27.10 19.36 -23.26
N GLU A 810 -27.49 20.32 -22.42
CA GLU A 810 -28.63 21.22 -22.69
C GLU A 810 -28.41 22.01 -24.00
N HIS A 811 -27.18 22.49 -24.21
CA HIS A 811 -26.82 23.22 -25.43
C HIS A 811 -26.77 22.31 -26.69
N ILE A 812 -26.44 21.02 -26.53
CA ILE A 812 -26.43 20.07 -27.66
C ILE A 812 -27.83 19.75 -28.16
N THR A 813 -28.81 19.61 -27.26
CA THR A 813 -30.21 19.40 -27.65
C THR A 813 -30.75 20.51 -28.57
N GLU A 814 -30.20 21.72 -28.47
CA GLU A 814 -30.55 22.87 -29.31
C GLU A 814 -29.78 22.90 -30.65
N THR A 815 -28.53 22.44 -30.67
CA THR A 815 -27.63 22.55 -31.83
C THR A 815 -27.60 21.32 -32.75
N GLY A 816 -28.14 20.17 -32.30
CA GLY A 816 -28.29 18.96 -33.10
C GLY A 816 -27.00 18.16 -33.33
N GLN A 817 -25.97 18.38 -32.51
CA GLN A 817 -24.72 17.61 -32.57
C GLN A 817 -24.99 16.12 -32.24
N LYS A 818 -24.50 15.21 -33.09
CA LYS A 818 -24.72 13.77 -32.94
C LYS A 818 -23.64 13.13 -32.07
N SER A 819 -24.04 12.17 -31.23
CA SER A 819 -23.11 11.30 -30.53
C SER A 819 -22.42 10.34 -31.49
N GLU A 820 -21.19 9.95 -31.14
CA GLU A 820 -20.35 9.03 -31.90
C GLU A 820 -19.84 7.88 -31.02
N VAL A 821 -19.24 6.87 -31.64
CA VAL A 821 -18.69 5.70 -30.95
C VAL A 821 -17.17 5.79 -30.92
N PHE A 822 -16.61 5.80 -29.73
CA PHE A 822 -15.18 5.80 -29.46
C PHE A 822 -14.72 4.38 -29.16
N CYS A 823 -13.68 3.90 -29.87
CA CYS A 823 -13.07 2.59 -29.61
C CYS A 823 -11.79 2.80 -28.80
N LEU A 824 -11.83 2.47 -27.51
CA LEU A 824 -10.69 2.56 -26.60
C LEU A 824 -9.85 1.29 -26.69
N ILE A 825 -8.53 1.46 -26.77
CA ILE A 825 -7.53 0.38 -26.86
C ILE A 825 -6.50 0.43 -25.75
#